data_AF-A0A4V6YUG2-F1
#
_entry.id   AF-A0A4V6YUG2-F1
#
_cell.length_a   1.000
_cell.length_b   1.000
_cell.length_c   1.000
_cell.angle_alpha   90.00
_cell.angle_beta   90.00
_cell.angle_gamma   90.00
#
_symmetry.space_group_name_H-M   'P 1'
#
loop_
_entity.id
_entity.type
_entity.pdbx_description
1 polymer ?
#
loop_
_entity_poly.entity_id
_entity_poly.type
_entity_poly.pdbx_seq_one_letter_code
_entity_poly.pdbx_strand_id
1 'polypeptide(L)'
;MKPIHALILCVALLGTPLSLHAADIWENRASVLVPEPGIAEAVLPPELMKKNGSNAVDLALEGPDGNRRAFELYWREPDTTERYELKAYSKKFNNRGEFIWRCNAPDHEVNALHVTLDNPRIIGKVEVRARVNDIWIILVKDAALVRSGRQTRSEIPIKPDTYQEFDLIFKGFDRDFDKKVISVERVTALSVTKGTDYAKQNVTPKFQVSESGDITELRALLPGSGLYINTLRLTTETQFLGDWLVGREEIRNGQRTFVPIAEGSVRHVSDKIHELTLPIRDRWKGKSLVIKLDPKGRYLGSPSALSVELFLPRIVFSADKEGAYTALSGTGSEAQILTSLGNRNRPPYQIVSFSEAKANPDLTKQALTDTYKLKGGPFTNEGFTWAASVAVSAPGYYRLPFPMEASLSPNRAGIRLAKGETQVPFFMDRTENVPTPLPLAPDYDKAQNRTTWDLTLPQPSPWWVALNLSAEGIFRRTVTIQLPKPGQVGWETWKTVTWRNTLDSETTLRIPLARLPEGQNKIRILMDHNDNEPLSITTAEAVYTAPSICFLAYEPGPLTLHGGHPTLPAPDYDLSLVRTKLMETLPTQVAAQPVASKTTTWSGSWIKHFQANGWGLYAALGLVALVLLGIIAKILPAAEGGKETE
;
A
#
# COMPACT_ATOMS: atom_id res chain seq x y z
N MET A 1 24.49 -69.06 -0.46
CA MET A 1 25.26 -68.47 0.65
C MET A 1 25.99 -67.23 0.13
N LYS A 2 25.76 -66.06 0.72
CA LYS A 2 26.61 -64.85 0.61
C LYS A 2 27.75 -64.95 1.67
N PRO A 3 28.64 -63.96 1.88
CA PRO A 3 29.65 -63.29 1.02
C PRO A 3 31.03 -63.12 1.76
N ILE A 4 31.94 -62.20 1.34
CA ILE A 4 32.48 -60.99 2.06
C ILE A 4 33.87 -60.54 1.50
N HIS A 5 34.05 -59.19 1.40
CA HIS A 5 35.26 -58.30 1.41
C HIS A 5 35.57 -57.61 0.06
N ALA A 6 35.21 -56.35 -0.27
CA ALA A 6 35.30 -55.02 0.39
C ALA A 6 36.76 -54.54 0.57
N LEU A 7 37.36 -53.84 -0.40
CA LEU A 7 37.37 -52.38 -0.68
C LEU A 7 38.00 -51.53 0.45
N ILE A 8 39.28 -51.19 0.29
CA ILE A 8 40.00 -50.13 1.03
C ILE A 8 40.54 -49.16 -0.03
N LEU A 9 40.04 -47.93 -0.04
CA LEU A 9 40.67 -46.78 -0.70
C LEU A 9 40.71 -45.63 0.32
N CYS A 10 41.91 -45.39 0.87
CA CYS A 10 42.23 -44.31 1.80
C CYS A 10 41.99 -42.93 1.14
N VAL A 11 41.11 -42.10 1.69
CA VAL A 11 41.37 -41.04 2.68
C VAL A 11 42.39 -40.00 2.19
N ALA A 12 41.88 -38.99 1.47
CA ALA A 12 42.47 -37.65 1.35
C ALA A 12 41.35 -36.65 0.96
N LEU A 13 40.43 -36.40 1.89
CA LEU A 13 39.52 -35.25 1.82
C LEU A 13 39.91 -34.32 2.97
N LEU A 14 40.66 -33.28 2.63
CA LEU A 14 41.00 -32.15 3.47
C LEU A 14 39.70 -31.60 4.08
N GLY A 15 39.60 -31.72 5.40
CA GLY A 15 38.52 -31.15 6.18
C GLY A 15 38.52 -29.63 6.03
N THR A 16 37.45 -29.10 5.45
CA THR A 16 36.99 -27.77 5.83
C THR A 16 36.54 -27.87 7.28
N PRO A 17 37.02 -27.03 8.20
CA PRO A 17 36.36 -26.91 9.49
C PRO A 17 34.95 -26.39 9.21
N LEU A 18 33.95 -27.26 9.42
CA LEU A 18 32.58 -26.83 9.66
C LEU A 18 32.59 -26.05 10.98
N SER A 19 33.01 -24.79 10.91
CA SER A 19 32.65 -23.81 11.92
C SER A 19 31.12 -23.71 11.84
N LEU A 20 30.42 -24.36 12.77
CA LEU A 20 29.05 -24.00 13.11
C LEU A 20 29.06 -22.54 13.57
N HIS A 21 29.01 -21.61 12.62
CA HIS A 21 28.55 -20.26 12.92
C HIS A 21 27.10 -20.40 13.36
N ALA A 22 26.77 -19.82 14.52
CA ALA A 22 25.39 -19.60 14.92
C ALA A 22 24.64 -19.02 13.71
N ALA A 23 23.51 -19.62 13.32
CA ALA A 23 22.77 -19.28 12.10
C ALA A 23 22.80 -17.77 11.83
N ASP A 24 23.41 -17.33 10.73
CA ASP A 24 23.63 -15.91 10.46
C ASP A 24 22.27 -15.20 10.38
N ILE A 25 21.95 -14.41 11.40
CA ILE A 25 20.68 -13.70 11.55
C ILE A 25 20.72 -12.44 10.67
N TRP A 26 20.62 -12.59 9.35
CA TRP A 26 20.45 -11.47 8.42
C TRP A 26 19.19 -11.65 7.58
N GLU A 27 18.54 -10.56 7.19
CA GLU A 27 17.32 -10.53 6.36
C GLU A 27 17.62 -10.23 4.90
N ASN A 28 18.41 -9.18 4.64
CA ASN A 28 18.85 -8.85 3.28
C ASN A 28 20.37 -8.58 3.28
N ARG A 29 21.01 -8.86 2.15
CA ARG A 29 22.42 -8.56 1.92
C ARG A 29 22.67 -7.99 0.54
N ALA A 30 23.62 -7.07 0.42
CA ALA A 30 24.15 -6.63 -0.87
C ALA A 30 25.65 -6.39 -0.72
N SER A 31 26.42 -6.67 -1.77
CA SER A 31 27.88 -6.50 -1.75
C SER A 31 28.31 -5.42 -2.71
N VAL A 32 29.37 -4.71 -2.37
CA VAL A 32 30.02 -3.72 -3.22
C VAL A 32 31.47 -4.12 -3.42
N LEU A 33 31.93 -4.10 -4.66
CA LEU A 33 33.32 -4.39 -4.99
C LEU A 33 34.12 -3.08 -4.90
N VAL A 34 35.12 -3.07 -4.03
CA VAL A 34 36.03 -1.95 -3.85
C VAL A 34 37.35 -2.30 -4.54
N PRO A 35 37.73 -1.58 -5.62
CA PRO A 35 38.91 -1.90 -6.41
C PRO A 35 40.23 -1.54 -5.71
N GLU A 36 40.24 -0.51 -4.86
CA GLU A 36 41.43 -0.05 -4.17
C GLU A 36 41.11 0.37 -2.72
N PRO A 37 42.04 0.21 -1.76
CA PRO A 37 41.86 0.73 -0.41
C PRO A 37 41.67 2.26 -0.40
N GLY A 38 40.74 2.75 0.41
CA GLY A 38 40.41 4.18 0.47
C GLY A 38 39.01 4.44 1.03
N ILE A 39 38.53 5.67 0.89
CA ILE A 39 37.14 6.01 1.23
C ILE A 39 36.24 5.60 0.07
N ALA A 40 35.23 4.79 0.35
CA ALA A 40 34.22 4.36 -0.60
C ALA A 40 32.85 4.96 -0.25
N GLU A 41 32.09 5.30 -1.28
CA GLU A 41 30.72 5.77 -1.16
C GLU A 41 29.79 4.98 -2.08
N ALA A 42 28.63 4.58 -1.57
CA ALA A 42 27.57 3.96 -2.35
C ALA A 42 26.19 4.48 -1.93
N VAL A 43 25.21 4.38 -2.83
CA VAL A 43 23.79 4.54 -2.48
C VAL A 43 23.30 3.24 -1.83
N LEU A 44 22.70 3.33 -0.65
CA LEU A 44 22.20 2.15 0.05
C LEU A 44 20.94 1.59 -0.66
N PRO A 45 20.94 0.31 -1.07
CA PRO A 45 19.77 -0.33 -1.68
C PRO A 45 18.54 -0.26 -0.76
N PRO A 46 17.34 -0.06 -1.33
CA PRO A 46 16.13 0.08 -0.54
C PRO A 46 15.77 -1.19 0.26
N GLU A 47 16.18 -2.38 -0.18
CA GLU A 47 15.97 -3.66 0.54
C GLU A 47 16.77 -3.74 1.85
N LEU A 48 17.90 -3.05 1.93
CA LEU A 48 18.73 -2.98 3.13
C LEU A 48 18.22 -1.97 4.15
N MET A 49 17.24 -1.12 3.78
CA MET A 49 16.57 -0.24 4.72
C MET A 49 15.65 -1.05 5.64
N LYS A 50 16.02 -1.15 6.91
CA LYS A 50 15.19 -1.73 7.98
C LYS A 50 15.22 -0.83 9.20
N LYS A 51 14.12 -0.15 9.51
CA LYS A 51 14.08 0.86 10.58
C LYS A 51 13.41 0.32 11.84
N ASN A 52 14.10 0.38 12.98
CA ASN A 52 13.61 -0.13 14.27
C ASN A 52 12.87 0.93 15.11
N GLY A 53 11.97 1.70 14.50
CA GLY A 53 11.14 2.69 15.20
C GLY A 53 11.85 4.01 15.60
N SER A 54 13.17 4.03 15.76
CA SER A 54 14.02 5.23 15.93
C SER A 54 14.52 5.78 14.57
N ASN A 55 15.35 6.84 14.52
CA ASN A 55 16.03 7.26 13.28
C ASN A 55 17.18 6.32 12.85
N ALA A 56 17.40 5.22 13.56
CA ALA A 56 18.41 4.22 13.24
C ALA A 56 17.90 3.15 12.28
N VAL A 57 18.79 2.66 11.43
CA VAL A 57 18.60 1.54 10.52
C VAL A 57 19.37 0.34 11.08
N ASP A 58 18.75 -0.83 11.04
CA ASP A 58 19.42 -2.10 11.29
C ASP A 58 20.33 -2.44 10.10
N LEU A 59 21.61 -2.11 10.23
CA LEU A 59 22.61 -2.27 9.18
C LEU A 59 23.98 -2.58 9.78
N ALA A 60 24.64 -3.59 9.24
CA ALA A 60 26.05 -3.89 9.45
C ALA A 60 26.78 -3.88 8.10
N LEU A 61 28.08 -3.59 8.13
CA LEU A 61 28.96 -3.70 6.97
C LEU A 61 30.11 -4.63 7.34
N GLU A 62 30.36 -5.63 6.51
CA GLU A 62 31.47 -6.58 6.66
C GLU A 62 32.48 -6.38 5.54
N GLY A 63 33.77 -6.42 5.89
CA GLY A 63 34.86 -6.36 4.92
C GLY A 63 35.11 -7.71 4.24
N PRO A 64 36.06 -7.77 3.29
CA PRO A 64 36.44 -9.01 2.59
C PRO A 64 36.91 -10.15 3.52
N ASP A 65 37.28 -9.81 4.76
CA ASP A 65 37.71 -10.75 5.79
C ASP A 65 36.58 -11.20 6.73
N GLY A 66 35.32 -10.80 6.45
CA GLY A 66 34.16 -11.10 7.27
C GLY A 66 34.05 -10.29 8.56
N ASN A 67 35.02 -9.41 8.87
CA ASN A 67 34.95 -8.58 10.06
C ASN A 67 34.12 -7.32 9.82
N ARG A 68 33.42 -6.85 10.85
CA ARG A 68 32.60 -5.64 10.78
C ARG A 68 33.46 -4.38 10.57
N ARG A 69 32.93 -3.44 9.79
CA ARG A 69 33.53 -2.13 9.50
C ARG A 69 32.59 -1.01 9.92
N ALA A 70 33.18 0.09 10.38
CA ALA A 70 32.46 1.31 10.66
C ALA A 70 32.07 2.02 9.35
N PHE A 71 30.94 2.71 9.39
CA PHE A 71 30.44 3.49 8.26
C PHE A 71 29.56 4.64 8.76
N GLU A 72 29.33 5.62 7.90
CA GLU A 72 28.37 6.70 8.11
C GLU A 72 27.24 6.61 7.09
N LEU A 73 26.01 6.91 7.51
CA LEU A 73 24.85 7.05 6.64
C LEU A 73 24.39 8.51 6.60
N TYR A 74 24.05 9.02 5.42
CA TYR A 74 23.52 10.38 5.28
C TYR A 74 22.60 10.53 4.06
N TRP A 75 21.73 11.56 4.09
CA TRP A 75 20.76 11.79 3.01
C TRP A 75 21.30 12.59 1.83
N ARG A 76 21.92 13.75 2.12
CA ARG A 76 22.41 14.70 1.12
C ARG A 76 23.54 15.55 1.67
N GLU A 77 24.31 16.19 0.80
CA GLU A 77 25.22 17.26 1.18
C GLU A 77 24.55 18.59 0.78
N PRO A 78 24.38 19.55 1.71
CA PRO A 78 23.90 20.87 1.33
C PRO A 78 24.99 21.62 0.56
N ASP A 79 24.58 22.59 -0.24
CA ASP A 79 25.50 23.58 -0.78
C ASP A 79 26.26 24.25 0.37
N THR A 80 27.56 24.39 0.21
CA THR A 80 28.41 25.11 1.16
C THR A 80 28.77 26.45 0.56
N THR A 81 28.72 27.51 1.37
CA THR A 81 29.12 28.85 0.93
C THR A 81 30.22 29.35 1.85
N GLU A 82 31.41 29.49 1.30
CA GLU A 82 32.53 30.15 1.96
C GLU A 82 32.60 31.62 1.56
N ARG A 83 32.98 32.48 2.52
CA ARG A 83 32.98 33.93 2.36
C ARG A 83 34.38 34.47 2.60
N TYR A 84 34.91 35.15 1.58
CA TYR A 84 36.23 35.74 1.59
C TYR A 84 36.10 37.26 1.58
N GLU A 85 36.43 37.93 2.68
CA GLU A 85 36.43 39.38 2.72
C GLU A 85 37.61 39.93 1.91
N LEU A 86 37.30 40.74 0.90
CA LEU A 86 38.29 41.26 -0.03
C LEU A 86 38.73 42.66 0.41
N LYS A 87 40.04 42.88 0.43
CA LYS A 87 40.65 44.18 0.74
C LYS A 87 41.23 44.78 -0.53
N ALA A 88 40.78 46.00 -0.85
CA ALA A 88 41.39 46.73 -1.95
C ALA A 88 42.81 47.16 -1.61
N TYR A 89 43.74 46.87 -2.52
CA TYR A 89 45.09 47.43 -2.49
C TYR A 89 45.21 48.68 -3.37
N SER A 90 44.25 48.93 -4.27
CA SER A 90 44.22 50.11 -5.14
C SER A 90 42.79 50.63 -5.32
N LYS A 91 42.63 51.95 -5.20
CA LYS A 91 41.38 52.68 -5.43
C LYS A 91 41.71 53.91 -6.27
N LYS A 92 41.20 54.00 -7.50
CA LYS A 92 41.54 55.12 -8.41
C LYS A 92 40.42 55.42 -9.39
N PHE A 93 40.47 56.60 -10.00
CA PHE A 93 39.65 56.92 -11.16
C PHE A 93 40.37 56.58 -12.45
N ASN A 94 39.62 56.14 -13.46
CA ASN A 94 40.14 56.06 -14.82
C ASN A 94 39.91 57.38 -15.60
N ASN A 95 40.39 57.43 -16.84
CA ASN A 95 40.29 58.60 -17.71
C ASN A 95 38.84 58.96 -18.10
N ARG A 96 37.87 58.09 -17.80
CA ARG A 96 36.43 58.30 -18.04
C ARG A 96 35.67 58.72 -16.78
N GLY A 97 36.37 58.96 -15.67
CA GLY A 97 35.76 59.31 -14.39
C GLY A 97 35.12 58.14 -13.64
N GLU A 98 35.34 56.90 -14.08
CA GLU A 98 34.82 55.71 -13.41
C GLU A 98 35.73 55.35 -12.22
N PHE A 99 35.12 54.93 -11.10
CA PHE A 99 35.84 54.55 -9.89
C PHE A 99 36.21 53.06 -9.95
N ILE A 100 37.50 52.74 -9.89
CA ILE A 100 38.03 51.39 -9.90
C ILE A 100 38.48 51.00 -8.50
N TRP A 101 37.90 49.92 -7.98
CA TRP A 101 38.29 49.27 -6.74
C TRP A 101 38.93 47.92 -7.08
N ARG A 102 40.22 47.76 -6.74
CA ARG A 102 41.03 46.59 -7.14
C ARG A 102 41.54 45.82 -5.93
N CYS A 103 41.44 44.49 -5.98
CA CYS A 103 41.86 43.57 -4.91
C CYS A 103 42.46 42.27 -5.46
N ASN A 104 43.16 41.54 -4.60
CA ASN A 104 43.54 40.15 -4.85
C ASN A 104 42.31 39.25 -4.67
N ALA A 105 42.19 38.23 -5.52
CA ALA A 105 41.21 37.18 -5.34
C ALA A 105 41.71 36.12 -4.32
N PRO A 106 40.81 35.37 -3.67
CA PRO A 106 41.21 34.25 -2.81
C PRO A 106 41.78 33.09 -3.64
N ASP A 107 42.61 32.24 -3.03
CA ASP A 107 43.15 31.02 -3.65
C ASP A 107 42.10 29.88 -3.64
N HIS A 108 40.90 30.20 -4.11
CA HIS A 108 39.73 29.33 -4.15
C HIS A 108 38.86 29.70 -5.35
N GLU A 109 38.04 28.75 -5.80
CA GLU A 109 37.03 29.03 -6.81
C GLU A 109 36.03 30.08 -6.29
N VAL A 110 35.76 31.14 -7.06
CA VAL A 110 34.77 32.17 -6.71
C VAL A 110 33.67 32.17 -7.75
N ASN A 111 32.40 32.23 -7.32
CA ASN A 111 31.25 32.22 -8.21
C ASN A 111 30.25 33.35 -7.98
N ALA A 112 30.46 34.19 -6.96
CA ALA A 112 29.78 35.47 -6.85
C ALA A 112 30.62 36.49 -6.07
N LEU A 113 30.35 37.77 -6.31
CA LEU A 113 30.84 38.88 -5.49
C LEU A 113 29.66 39.61 -4.85
N HIS A 114 29.73 39.83 -3.54
CA HIS A 114 28.80 40.69 -2.82
C HIS A 114 29.47 42.04 -2.53
N VAL A 115 28.87 43.11 -3.04
CA VAL A 115 29.32 44.49 -2.83
C VAL A 115 28.31 45.22 -1.96
N THR A 116 28.79 45.86 -0.89
CA THR A 116 28.00 46.75 -0.03
C THR A 116 28.63 48.15 -0.02
N LEU A 117 27.81 49.18 -0.19
CA LEU A 117 28.18 50.58 -0.15
C LEU A 117 27.47 51.29 1.02
N ASP A 118 28.19 52.18 1.70
CA ASP A 118 27.69 52.91 2.88
C ASP A 118 26.60 53.95 2.56
N ASN A 119 26.40 54.28 1.27
CA ASN A 119 25.50 55.35 0.85
C ASN A 119 24.24 54.81 0.16
N PRO A 120 23.05 54.92 0.78
CA PRO A 120 21.79 54.40 0.24
C PRO A 120 21.22 55.18 -0.95
N ARG A 121 21.84 56.30 -1.32
CA ARG A 121 21.39 57.17 -2.44
C ARG A 121 22.14 56.91 -3.74
N ILE A 122 23.13 56.01 -3.74
CA ILE A 122 23.85 55.65 -4.95
C ILE A 122 22.98 54.74 -5.81
N ILE A 123 22.60 55.25 -6.99
CA ILE A 123 22.04 54.47 -8.10
C ILE A 123 23.16 54.39 -9.14
N GLY A 124 23.61 53.19 -9.44
CA GLY A 124 24.74 53.00 -10.34
C GLY A 124 24.86 51.56 -10.78
N LYS A 125 25.91 51.28 -11.54
CA LYS A 125 26.24 49.94 -12.00
C LYS A 125 27.69 49.63 -11.66
N VAL A 126 28.01 48.35 -11.55
CA VAL A 126 29.38 47.87 -11.35
C VAL A 126 29.72 46.87 -12.45
N GLU A 127 30.80 47.11 -13.15
CA GLU A 127 31.43 46.14 -14.05
C GLU A 127 32.49 45.38 -13.25
N VAL A 128 32.47 44.05 -13.38
CA VAL A 128 33.44 43.16 -12.73
C VAL A 128 34.37 42.61 -13.79
N ARG A 129 35.65 42.86 -13.63
CA ARG A 129 36.72 42.19 -14.36
C ARG A 129 37.53 41.33 -13.42
N ALA A 130 38.10 40.27 -13.95
CA ALA A 130 39.04 39.46 -13.21
C ALA A 130 40.27 39.13 -14.05
N ARG A 131 41.37 38.84 -13.36
CA ARG A 131 42.60 38.40 -13.98
C ARG A 131 42.70 36.88 -13.89
N VAL A 132 42.79 36.21 -15.03
CA VAL A 132 42.94 34.75 -15.18
C VAL A 132 44.09 34.51 -16.12
N ASN A 133 45.08 33.68 -15.72
CA ASN A 133 46.28 33.40 -16.52
C ASN A 133 46.94 34.69 -17.06
N ASP A 134 47.11 35.69 -16.19
CA ASP A 134 47.67 37.01 -16.51
C ASP A 134 46.87 37.89 -17.48
N ILE A 135 45.68 37.47 -17.90
CA ILE A 135 44.82 38.23 -18.81
C ILE A 135 43.60 38.75 -18.06
N TRP A 136 43.28 40.04 -18.27
CA TRP A 136 42.05 40.64 -17.76
C TRP A 136 40.86 40.30 -18.64
N ILE A 137 39.86 39.66 -18.06
CA ILE A 137 38.59 39.33 -18.70
C ILE A 137 37.44 40.05 -18.00
N ILE A 138 36.40 40.42 -18.76
CA ILE A 138 35.16 40.98 -18.20
C ILE A 138 34.28 39.80 -17.79
N LEU A 139 33.97 39.70 -16.50
CA LEU A 139 33.07 38.66 -15.97
C LEU A 139 31.61 39.08 -16.04
N VAL A 140 31.33 40.33 -15.65
CA VAL A 140 29.97 40.89 -15.67
C VAL A 140 30.03 42.33 -16.10
N LYS A 141 29.20 42.69 -17.09
CA LYS A 141 29.04 44.06 -17.54
C LYS A 141 27.83 44.68 -16.85
N ASP A 142 28.06 45.80 -16.17
CA ASP A 142 27.01 46.70 -15.68
C ASP A 142 25.99 46.06 -14.72
N ALA A 143 26.44 45.29 -13.72
CA ALA A 143 25.58 44.76 -12.67
C ALA A 143 24.93 45.89 -11.86
N ALA A 144 23.62 45.81 -11.62
CA ALA A 144 22.89 46.86 -10.94
C ALA A 144 23.24 46.91 -9.43
N LEU A 145 23.43 48.14 -8.92
CA LEU A 145 23.50 48.40 -7.50
C LEU A 145 22.11 48.76 -6.98
N VAL A 146 21.56 47.93 -6.09
CA VAL A 146 20.17 48.05 -5.63
C VAL A 146 20.15 48.56 -4.19
N ARG A 147 19.22 49.48 -3.91
CA ARG A 147 19.00 49.97 -2.55
C ARG A 147 18.32 48.90 -1.70
N SER A 148 18.90 48.57 -0.56
CA SER A 148 18.33 47.66 0.43
C SER A 148 18.43 48.31 1.83
N GLY A 149 17.32 48.90 2.28
CA GLY A 149 17.27 49.64 3.55
C GLY A 149 18.15 50.90 3.55
N ARG A 150 19.13 50.94 4.48
CA ARG A 150 20.10 52.05 4.65
C ARG A 150 21.40 51.86 3.84
N GLN A 151 21.54 50.77 3.08
CA GLN A 151 22.72 50.49 2.27
C GLN A 151 22.35 50.28 0.80
N THR A 152 23.34 50.39 -0.08
CA THR A 152 23.24 49.92 -1.46
C THR A 152 24.05 48.64 -1.59
N ARG A 153 23.43 47.58 -2.10
CA ARG A 153 24.02 46.24 -2.18
C ARG A 153 23.85 45.64 -3.58
N SER A 154 24.76 44.77 -3.96
CA SER A 154 24.64 43.95 -5.17
C SER A 154 25.29 42.59 -4.93
N GLU A 155 24.57 41.53 -5.29
CA GLU A 155 25.12 40.20 -5.43
C GLU A 155 25.31 39.94 -6.92
N ILE A 156 26.56 39.72 -7.30
CA ILE A 156 27.00 39.68 -8.69
C ILE A 156 27.44 38.26 -8.99
N PRO A 157 26.58 37.41 -9.58
CA PRO A 157 26.98 36.07 -9.98
C PRO A 157 28.04 36.17 -11.08
N ILE A 158 29.13 35.42 -10.93
CA ILE A 158 30.22 35.31 -11.90
C ILE A 158 30.39 33.84 -12.30
N LYS A 159 31.09 33.58 -13.40
CA LYS A 159 31.44 32.21 -13.76
C LYS A 159 32.30 31.60 -12.62
N PRO A 160 32.04 30.39 -12.14
CA PRO A 160 32.92 29.74 -11.18
C PRO A 160 34.30 29.50 -11.80
N ASP A 161 35.35 30.08 -11.20
CA ASP A 161 36.75 29.86 -11.58
C ASP A 161 37.70 30.31 -10.45
N THR A 162 38.98 29.95 -10.54
CA THR A 162 40.04 30.51 -9.68
C THR A 162 40.60 31.78 -10.33
N TYR A 163 40.55 32.89 -9.60
CA TYR A 163 40.96 34.19 -10.09
C TYR A 163 42.23 34.66 -9.39
N GLN A 164 43.04 35.48 -10.06
CA GLN A 164 44.21 36.12 -9.45
C GLN A 164 43.83 37.46 -8.80
N GLU A 165 43.04 38.28 -9.49
CA GLU A 165 42.66 39.63 -9.06
C GLU A 165 41.26 39.99 -9.54
N PHE A 166 40.59 40.92 -8.85
CA PHE A 166 39.34 41.52 -9.29
C PHE A 166 39.45 43.04 -9.44
N ASP A 167 38.80 43.55 -10.49
CA ASP A 167 38.55 44.96 -10.75
C ASP A 167 37.04 45.20 -10.70
N LEU A 168 36.60 46.00 -9.73
CA LEU A 168 35.23 46.46 -9.61
C LEU A 168 35.17 47.92 -10.09
N ILE A 169 34.60 48.11 -11.27
CA ILE A 169 34.52 49.40 -11.94
C ILE A 169 33.10 49.94 -11.77
N PHE A 170 32.96 50.89 -10.85
CA PHE A 170 31.68 51.54 -10.58
C PHE A 170 31.41 52.62 -11.61
N LYS A 171 30.16 52.75 -12.04
CA LYS A 171 29.70 53.69 -13.07
C LYS A 171 28.31 54.26 -12.75
N GLY A 172 28.00 55.42 -13.34
CA GLY A 172 26.66 56.03 -13.28
C GLY A 172 26.23 56.60 -11.93
N PHE A 173 27.12 56.60 -10.93
CA PHE A 173 26.89 57.15 -9.59
C PHE A 173 27.22 58.65 -9.49
N ASP A 174 28.01 59.16 -10.43
CA ASP A 174 28.44 60.57 -10.50
C ASP A 174 28.06 61.13 -11.86
N ARG A 175 26.84 61.71 -11.95
CA ARG A 175 26.27 62.21 -13.22
C ARG A 175 27.05 63.41 -13.79
N ASP A 176 27.70 64.17 -12.91
CA ASP A 176 28.43 65.38 -13.25
C ASP A 176 29.93 65.09 -13.54
N PHE A 177 30.36 63.83 -13.41
CA PHE A 177 31.75 63.38 -13.56
C PHE A 177 32.76 64.14 -12.66
N ASP A 178 32.30 64.60 -11.50
CA ASP A 178 33.08 65.33 -10.48
C ASP A 178 34.16 64.47 -9.78
N LYS A 179 34.30 63.19 -10.16
CA LYS A 179 35.19 62.19 -9.53
C LYS A 179 34.86 61.99 -8.04
N LYS A 180 33.57 61.90 -7.69
CA LYS A 180 33.12 61.59 -6.32
C LYS A 180 33.57 60.18 -5.94
N VAL A 181 34.27 60.02 -4.81
CA VAL A 181 34.70 58.69 -4.34
C VAL A 181 33.50 57.94 -3.77
N ILE A 182 33.32 56.68 -4.18
CA ILE A 182 32.33 55.79 -3.56
C ILE A 182 32.92 55.20 -2.28
N SER A 183 32.18 55.31 -1.17
CA SER A 183 32.48 54.55 0.05
C SER A 183 32.03 53.10 -0.12
N VAL A 184 32.97 52.25 -0.55
CA VAL A 184 32.78 50.80 -0.57
C VAL A 184 33.00 50.29 0.84
N GLU A 185 31.91 49.91 1.51
CA GLU A 185 31.90 49.40 2.88
C GLU A 185 32.56 48.03 2.94
N ARG A 186 32.13 47.13 2.04
CA ARG A 186 32.57 45.73 2.04
C ARG A 186 32.43 45.10 0.66
N VAL A 187 33.43 44.32 0.29
CA VAL A 187 33.37 43.39 -0.84
C VAL A 187 33.68 42.00 -0.32
N THR A 188 32.85 41.02 -0.67
CA THR A 188 33.02 39.62 -0.26
C THR A 188 32.96 38.74 -1.49
N ALA A 189 33.97 37.90 -1.70
CA ALA A 189 33.92 36.80 -2.65
C ALA A 189 33.18 35.62 -2.01
N LEU A 190 32.29 35.00 -2.79
CA LEU A 190 31.57 33.79 -2.41
C LEU A 190 32.12 32.62 -3.22
N SER A 191 32.50 31.56 -2.51
CA SER A 191 32.74 30.24 -3.09
C SER A 191 31.57 29.35 -2.71
N VAL A 192 30.81 28.86 -3.69
CA VAL A 192 29.71 27.93 -3.46
C VAL A 192 30.07 26.57 -4.04
N THR A 193 30.39 25.60 -3.18
CA THR A 193 30.53 24.21 -3.60
C THR A 193 29.16 23.56 -3.57
N LYS A 194 28.70 23.11 -4.74
CA LYS A 194 27.43 22.39 -4.86
C LYS A 194 27.50 21.09 -4.08
N GLY A 195 26.52 20.89 -3.21
CA GLY A 195 26.34 19.63 -2.51
C GLY A 195 25.64 18.60 -3.40
N THR A 196 25.66 17.35 -2.93
CA THR A 196 24.97 16.23 -3.57
C THR A 196 23.54 16.11 -3.04
N ASP A 197 22.53 16.22 -3.92
CA ASP A 197 21.11 16.04 -3.55
C ASP A 197 20.77 14.57 -3.16
N TYR A 198 19.55 14.34 -2.68
CA TYR A 198 19.05 13.01 -2.35
C TYR A 198 19.29 12.01 -3.51
N ALA A 199 19.78 10.81 -3.18
CA ALA A 199 19.81 9.73 -4.15
C ALA A 199 18.37 9.31 -4.44
N LYS A 200 17.99 9.24 -5.72
CA LYS A 200 16.63 8.87 -6.14
C LYS A 200 16.65 7.51 -6.81
N GLN A 201 15.71 6.65 -6.44
CA GLN A 201 15.53 5.35 -7.10
C GLN A 201 14.04 5.07 -7.26
N ASN A 202 13.65 4.56 -8.42
CA ASN A 202 12.29 4.04 -8.64
C ASN A 202 12.26 2.55 -8.34
N VAL A 203 11.24 2.10 -7.63
CA VAL A 203 10.94 0.67 -7.42
C VAL A 203 9.52 0.37 -7.89
N THR A 204 9.30 -0.83 -8.41
CA THR A 204 8.02 -1.28 -8.98
C THR A 204 7.46 -2.45 -8.17
N PRO A 205 6.91 -2.19 -6.97
CA PRO A 205 6.43 -3.25 -6.12
C PRO A 205 5.22 -3.92 -6.75
N LYS A 206 5.17 -5.26 -6.66
CA LYS A 206 3.96 -6.01 -7.02
C LYS A 206 2.84 -5.63 -6.06
N PHE A 207 1.61 -5.56 -6.60
CA PHE A 207 0.44 -5.22 -5.82
C PHE A 207 -0.73 -6.16 -6.08
N GLN A 208 -1.64 -6.22 -5.10
CA GLN A 208 -2.94 -6.88 -5.19
C GLN A 208 -4.02 -5.82 -5.24
N VAL A 209 -5.02 -6.00 -6.10
CA VAL A 209 -6.19 -5.12 -6.20
C VAL A 209 -7.39 -5.81 -5.55
N SER A 210 -8.21 -5.05 -4.84
CA SER A 210 -9.46 -5.51 -4.26
C SER A 210 -10.47 -4.37 -4.24
N GLU A 211 -11.75 -4.69 -4.33
CA GLU A 211 -12.82 -3.69 -4.25
C GLU A 211 -13.59 -3.80 -2.93
N SER A 212 -13.97 -2.67 -2.35
CA SER A 212 -14.80 -2.58 -1.16
C SER A 212 -15.69 -1.34 -1.23
N GLY A 213 -16.99 -1.53 -1.43
CA GLY A 213 -17.92 -0.43 -1.72
C GLY A 213 -17.69 0.13 -3.13
N ASP A 214 -17.56 1.46 -3.22
CA ASP A 214 -17.09 2.17 -4.42
C ASP A 214 -15.58 2.40 -4.40
N ILE A 215 -14.86 1.83 -3.43
CA ILE A 215 -13.43 2.06 -3.25
C ILE A 215 -12.66 0.90 -3.87
N THR A 216 -11.73 1.21 -4.77
CA THR A 216 -10.71 0.28 -5.23
C THR A 216 -9.46 0.43 -4.38
N GLU A 217 -8.98 -0.67 -3.82
CA GLU A 217 -7.85 -0.70 -2.92
C GLU A 217 -6.70 -1.51 -3.55
N LEU A 218 -5.52 -0.90 -3.60
CA LEU A 218 -4.29 -1.51 -4.05
C LEU A 218 -3.36 -1.72 -2.86
N ARG A 219 -2.82 -2.92 -2.72
CA ARG A 219 -1.90 -3.28 -1.65
C ARG A 219 -0.57 -3.73 -2.24
N ALA A 220 0.51 -3.09 -1.82
CA ALA A 220 1.86 -3.45 -2.20
C ALA A 220 2.74 -3.63 -0.95
N LEU A 221 3.88 -4.31 -1.14
CA LEU A 221 4.97 -4.31 -0.17
C LEU A 221 6.16 -3.54 -0.73
N LEU A 222 6.65 -2.60 0.05
CA LEU A 222 7.91 -1.93 -0.20
C LEU A 222 9.09 -2.90 0.05
N PRO A 223 10.20 -2.74 -0.68
CA PRO A 223 11.39 -3.60 -0.54
C PRO A 223 11.99 -3.57 0.88
N GLY A 224 12.03 -2.38 1.50
CA GLY A 224 12.49 -2.15 2.87
C GLY A 224 11.49 -1.39 3.72
N SER A 225 11.83 -1.16 4.99
CA SER A 225 11.04 -0.38 5.94
C SER A 225 11.74 0.93 6.32
N GLY A 226 10.96 1.97 6.64
CA GLY A 226 11.52 3.28 6.99
C GLY A 226 12.00 4.10 5.79
N LEU A 227 11.62 3.69 4.57
CA LEU A 227 11.97 4.36 3.32
C LEU A 227 11.38 5.77 3.25
N TYR A 228 12.09 6.71 2.64
CA TYR A 228 11.53 8.02 2.33
C TYR A 228 10.88 7.95 0.95
N ILE A 229 9.55 8.04 0.89
CA ILE A 229 8.81 8.07 -0.39
C ILE A 229 8.65 9.54 -0.82
N ASN A 230 9.13 9.86 -2.02
CA ASN A 230 8.86 11.16 -2.63
C ASN A 230 7.47 11.16 -3.27
N THR A 231 7.25 10.22 -4.20
CA THR A 231 6.07 10.20 -5.07
C THR A 231 5.69 8.76 -5.41
N LEU A 232 4.39 8.48 -5.50
CA LEU A 232 3.87 7.28 -6.15
C LEU A 232 3.29 7.65 -7.51
N ARG A 233 3.52 6.80 -8.50
CA ARG A 233 2.91 6.88 -9.83
C ARG A 233 2.13 5.61 -10.07
N LEU A 234 0.82 5.74 -10.24
CA LEU A 234 -0.08 4.63 -10.54
C LEU A 234 -0.57 4.74 -11.98
N THR A 235 -0.47 3.66 -12.73
CA THR A 235 -1.00 3.57 -14.09
C THR A 235 -2.34 2.83 -14.10
N THR A 236 -3.34 3.40 -14.77
CA THR A 236 -4.70 2.86 -14.92
C THR A 236 -5.13 2.84 -16.38
N GLU A 237 -6.00 1.90 -16.77
CA GLU A 237 -6.51 1.80 -18.16
C GLU A 237 -7.26 3.05 -18.63
N THR A 238 -7.90 3.76 -17.71
CA THR A 238 -8.59 5.03 -17.99
C THR A 238 -8.17 6.07 -16.97
N GLN A 239 -8.48 7.34 -17.23
CA GLN A 239 -8.12 8.39 -16.30
C GLN A 239 -8.93 8.31 -15.01
N PHE A 240 -8.21 8.26 -13.89
CA PHE A 240 -8.84 8.38 -12.59
C PHE A 240 -9.33 9.81 -12.31
N LEU A 241 -10.62 9.94 -11.98
CA LEU A 241 -11.25 11.19 -11.54
C LEU A 241 -12.01 10.96 -10.23
N GLY A 242 -11.38 11.20 -9.09
CA GLY A 242 -11.95 10.89 -7.79
C GLY A 242 -11.11 11.35 -6.62
N ASP A 243 -11.36 10.77 -5.44
CA ASP A 243 -10.57 10.98 -4.23
C ASP A 243 -9.63 9.79 -4.01
N TRP A 244 -8.44 10.04 -3.52
CA TRP A 244 -7.48 8.99 -3.20
C TRP A 244 -6.95 9.14 -1.79
N LEU A 245 -6.68 8.01 -1.14
CA LEU A 245 -5.97 7.91 0.13
C LEU A 245 -4.77 6.99 -0.05
N VAL A 246 -3.67 7.35 0.58
CA VAL A 246 -2.46 6.54 0.66
C VAL A 246 -2.13 6.35 2.12
N GLY A 247 -1.90 5.12 2.53
CA GLY A 247 -1.67 4.78 3.93
C GLY A 247 -1.07 3.40 4.09
N ARG A 248 -0.96 2.96 5.33
CA ARG A 248 -0.46 1.64 5.70
C ARG A 248 -1.52 0.87 6.45
N GLU A 249 -1.29 -0.41 6.68
CA GLU A 249 -2.10 -1.18 7.61
C GLU A 249 -1.42 -1.44 8.93
N GLU A 250 -2.23 -1.40 9.97
CA GLU A 250 -1.89 -1.84 11.32
C GLU A 250 -3.01 -2.79 11.76
N ILE A 251 -2.69 -3.92 12.37
CA ILE A 251 -3.75 -4.66 13.07
C ILE A 251 -4.01 -3.93 14.40
N ARG A 252 -5.28 -3.71 14.78
CA ARG A 252 -5.73 -3.28 16.11
C ARG A 252 -6.86 -4.23 16.56
N ASN A 253 -6.81 -4.72 17.80
CA ASN A 253 -7.81 -5.65 18.36
C ASN A 253 -8.18 -6.83 17.45
N GLY A 254 -7.17 -7.57 16.95
CA GLY A 254 -7.41 -8.72 16.06
C GLY A 254 -7.93 -8.40 14.65
N GLN A 255 -8.09 -7.12 14.27
CA GLN A 255 -8.56 -6.70 12.95
C GLN A 255 -7.52 -5.83 12.24
N ARG A 256 -7.39 -5.96 10.92
CA ARG A 256 -6.61 -5.02 10.10
C ARG A 256 -7.31 -3.67 10.00
N THR A 257 -6.59 -2.60 10.29
CA THR A 257 -7.06 -1.22 10.24
C THR A 257 -6.16 -0.41 9.30
N PHE A 258 -6.78 0.36 8.41
CA PHE A 258 -6.07 1.29 7.54
C PHE A 258 -5.72 2.57 8.30
N VAL A 259 -4.46 3.00 8.19
CA VAL A 259 -3.96 4.25 8.76
C VAL A 259 -3.60 5.19 7.61
N PRO A 260 -4.42 6.23 7.34
CA PRO A 260 -4.14 7.19 6.27
C PRO A 260 -2.88 8.00 6.60
N ILE A 261 -2.10 8.30 5.56
CA ILE A 261 -0.86 9.09 5.63
C ILE A 261 -0.94 10.30 4.69
N ALA A 262 -1.44 10.10 3.47
CA ALA A 262 -1.64 11.16 2.49
C ALA A 262 -3.01 11.00 1.82
N GLU A 263 -3.56 12.10 1.34
CA GLU A 263 -4.82 12.15 0.63
C GLU A 263 -4.80 13.21 -0.47
N GLY A 264 -5.70 13.08 -1.42
CA GLY A 264 -5.89 14.10 -2.45
C GLY A 264 -7.07 13.77 -3.35
N SER A 265 -7.23 14.59 -4.39
CA SER A 265 -8.29 14.38 -5.37
C SER A 265 -7.85 14.79 -6.77
N VAL A 266 -8.45 14.15 -7.77
CA VAL A 266 -8.30 14.49 -9.18
C VAL A 266 -9.66 14.91 -9.71
N ARG A 267 -9.73 16.16 -10.18
CA ARG A 267 -10.98 16.78 -10.65
C ARG A 267 -11.00 17.10 -12.13
N HIS A 268 -9.85 17.10 -12.80
CA HIS A 268 -9.70 17.52 -14.19
C HIS A 268 -9.00 16.45 -15.02
N VAL A 269 -9.34 16.45 -16.31
CA VAL A 269 -8.67 15.62 -17.31
C VAL A 269 -7.25 16.15 -17.53
N SER A 270 -6.26 15.26 -17.54
CA SER A 270 -4.84 15.60 -17.70
C SER A 270 -4.34 15.05 -19.03
N ASP A 271 -3.31 15.68 -19.60
CA ASP A 271 -2.62 15.20 -20.81
C ASP A 271 -2.05 13.78 -20.63
N LYS A 272 -1.77 13.37 -19.38
CA LYS A 272 -1.37 12.01 -19.04
C LYS A 272 -2.58 11.19 -18.56
N ILE A 273 -3.43 10.83 -19.49
CA ILE A 273 -4.72 10.16 -19.21
C ILE A 273 -4.62 8.82 -18.47
N HIS A 274 -3.46 8.16 -18.44
CA HIS A 274 -3.29 6.87 -17.76
C HIS A 274 -2.44 6.93 -16.49
N GLU A 275 -1.94 8.10 -16.09
CA GLU A 275 -1.00 8.21 -14.96
C GLU A 275 -1.57 9.10 -13.84
N LEU A 276 -1.73 8.51 -12.66
CA LEU A 276 -2.07 9.18 -11.42
C LEU A 276 -0.80 9.40 -10.59
N THR A 277 -0.46 10.66 -10.33
CA THR A 277 0.67 11.04 -9.48
C THR A 277 0.20 11.36 -8.06
N LEU A 278 0.72 10.66 -7.06
CA LEU A 278 0.38 10.80 -5.65
C LEU A 278 1.61 11.34 -4.88
N PRO A 279 1.67 12.64 -4.55
CA PRO A 279 2.77 13.19 -3.78
C PRO A 279 2.69 12.72 -2.32
N ILE A 280 3.77 12.11 -1.81
CA ILE A 280 3.84 11.61 -0.43
C ILE A 280 4.79 12.46 0.40
N ARG A 281 6.04 12.61 -0.06
CA ARG A 281 7.12 13.38 0.57
C ARG A 281 7.31 13.09 2.06
N ASP A 282 7.14 11.84 2.47
CA ASP A 282 7.21 11.42 3.87
C ASP A 282 7.99 10.12 4.08
N ARG A 283 8.42 9.89 5.32
CA ARG A 283 9.07 8.66 5.78
C ARG A 283 8.02 7.59 6.06
N TRP A 284 8.11 6.51 5.32
CA TRP A 284 7.17 5.42 5.36
C TRP A 284 7.50 4.42 6.48
N LYS A 285 6.55 4.21 7.39
CA LYS A 285 6.70 3.26 8.50
C LYS A 285 6.28 1.85 8.07
N GLY A 286 7.18 0.88 8.20
CA GLY A 286 6.96 -0.51 7.80
C GLY A 286 7.06 -0.72 6.27
N LYS A 287 6.68 -1.91 5.81
CA LYS A 287 6.69 -2.28 4.38
C LYS A 287 5.32 -2.17 3.70
N SER A 288 4.23 -2.16 4.47
CA SER A 288 2.87 -2.14 3.92
C SER A 288 2.56 -0.79 3.26
N LEU A 289 2.19 -0.83 1.97
CA LEU A 289 1.67 0.30 1.22
C LEU A 289 0.26 -0.03 0.75
N VAL A 290 -0.70 0.85 1.05
CA VAL A 290 -2.09 0.74 0.64
C VAL A 290 -2.53 2.04 -0.03
N ILE A 291 -3.11 1.93 -1.22
CA ILE A 291 -3.72 3.02 -1.97
C ILE A 291 -5.21 2.73 -2.08
N LYS A 292 -6.07 3.68 -1.72
CA LYS A 292 -7.52 3.62 -1.89
C LYS A 292 -7.94 4.66 -2.89
N LEU A 293 -8.75 4.26 -3.88
CA LEU A 293 -9.27 5.11 -4.94
C LEU A 293 -10.79 5.08 -4.88
N ASP A 294 -11.41 6.24 -4.71
CA ASP A 294 -12.86 6.45 -4.77
C ASP A 294 -13.20 7.27 -6.02
N PRO A 295 -13.71 6.66 -7.10
CA PRO A 295 -14.02 7.34 -8.34
C PRO A 295 -15.33 8.14 -8.29
N LYS A 296 -16.02 8.20 -7.13
CA LYS A 296 -17.29 8.92 -6.94
C LYS A 296 -18.37 8.51 -7.94
N GLY A 297 -18.51 7.21 -8.16
CA GLY A 297 -19.49 6.63 -9.09
C GLY A 297 -19.11 6.73 -10.56
N ARG A 298 -17.88 7.13 -10.89
CA ARG A 298 -17.32 7.04 -12.24
C ARG A 298 -16.65 5.70 -12.45
N TYR A 299 -16.47 5.31 -13.72
CA TYR A 299 -15.67 4.16 -14.06
C TYR A 299 -14.21 4.39 -13.67
N LEU A 300 -13.61 3.41 -12.99
CA LEU A 300 -12.18 3.33 -12.75
C LEU A 300 -11.64 2.20 -13.64
N GLY A 301 -10.78 2.52 -14.60
CA GLY A 301 -10.07 1.50 -15.36
C GLY A 301 -9.10 0.72 -14.49
N SER A 302 -8.80 -0.53 -14.87
CA SER A 302 -8.00 -1.43 -14.04
C SER A 302 -6.61 -0.85 -13.79
N PRO A 303 -6.11 -0.83 -12.53
CA PRO A 303 -4.73 -0.45 -12.26
C PRO A 303 -3.75 -1.50 -12.79
N SER A 304 -2.74 -1.08 -13.56
CA SER A 304 -1.83 -1.98 -14.28
C SER A 304 -0.37 -1.89 -13.81
N ALA A 305 0.07 -0.75 -13.29
CA ALA A 305 1.44 -0.56 -12.81
C ALA A 305 1.53 0.41 -11.64
N LEU A 306 2.45 0.15 -10.71
CA LEU A 306 2.77 1.02 -9.58
C LEU A 306 4.28 1.26 -9.55
N SER A 307 4.68 2.53 -9.56
CA SER A 307 6.07 2.98 -9.41
C SER A 307 6.19 3.87 -8.18
N VAL A 308 7.20 3.61 -7.36
CA VAL A 308 7.47 4.32 -6.12
C VAL A 308 8.83 4.97 -6.23
N GLU A 309 8.87 6.29 -6.20
CA GLU A 309 10.11 7.06 -6.20
C GLU A 309 10.57 7.28 -4.76
N LEU A 310 11.75 6.77 -4.45
CA LEU A 310 12.35 6.77 -3.12
C LEU A 310 13.50 7.77 -3.07
N PHE A 311 13.66 8.41 -1.90
CA PHE A 311 14.95 8.98 -1.49
C PHE A 311 15.70 7.97 -0.65
N LEU A 312 16.97 7.75 -0.99
CA LEU A 312 17.83 6.76 -0.34
C LEU A 312 19.04 7.43 0.30
N PRO A 313 19.50 6.93 1.46
CA PRO A 313 20.73 7.40 2.06
C PRO A 313 21.93 6.86 1.29
N ARG A 314 23.06 7.55 1.44
CA ARG A 314 24.37 7.08 1.03
C ARG A 314 25.09 6.49 2.24
N ILE A 315 25.92 5.49 1.98
CA ILE A 315 26.85 4.89 2.93
C ILE A 315 28.27 5.28 2.54
N VAL A 316 29.03 5.75 3.52
CA VAL A 316 30.46 6.05 3.36
C VAL A 316 31.24 5.24 4.38
N PHE A 317 32.31 4.59 3.94
CA PHE A 317 33.14 3.75 4.79
C PHE A 317 34.60 3.79 4.34
N SER A 318 35.50 3.44 5.26
CA SER A 318 36.91 3.23 4.94
C SER A 318 37.11 1.77 4.54
N ALA A 319 37.47 1.55 3.28
CA ALA A 319 37.89 0.27 2.76
C ALA A 319 39.40 0.09 3.02
N ASP A 320 39.77 -0.72 4.00
CA ASP A 320 41.15 -1.02 4.35
C ASP A 320 41.81 -2.01 3.38
N LYS A 321 41.01 -2.74 2.60
CA LYS A 321 41.43 -3.76 1.64
C LYS A 321 40.64 -3.64 0.33
N GLU A 322 41.27 -4.02 -0.78
CA GLU A 322 40.54 -4.34 -2.02
C GLU A 322 39.64 -5.56 -1.78
N GLY A 323 38.46 -5.58 -2.40
CA GLY A 323 37.57 -6.73 -2.41
C GLY A 323 36.10 -6.40 -2.13
N ALA A 324 35.32 -7.43 -1.83
CA ALA A 324 33.89 -7.30 -1.60
C ALA A 324 33.58 -6.88 -0.15
N TYR A 325 32.87 -5.76 0.01
CA TYR A 325 32.28 -5.35 1.27
C TYR A 325 30.79 -5.65 1.23
N THR A 326 30.27 -6.31 2.27
CA THR A 326 28.88 -6.79 2.29
C THR A 326 28.08 -6.06 3.35
N ALA A 327 27.03 -5.36 2.93
CA ALA A 327 26.06 -4.76 3.82
C ALA A 327 24.96 -5.77 4.16
N LEU A 328 24.61 -5.87 5.43
CA LEU A 328 23.65 -6.81 6.00
C LEU A 328 22.59 -6.05 6.79
N SER A 329 21.31 -6.32 6.55
CA SER A 329 20.20 -5.85 7.40
C SER A 329 19.59 -7.01 8.18
N GLY A 330 18.87 -6.72 9.26
CA GLY A 330 18.23 -7.74 10.09
C GLY A 330 19.13 -8.36 11.17
N THR A 331 20.31 -7.78 11.40
CA THR A 331 21.32 -8.25 12.35
C THR A 331 21.15 -7.70 13.76
N GLY A 332 20.24 -6.75 13.94
CA GLY A 332 20.07 -5.97 15.18
C GLY A 332 21.09 -4.84 15.37
N SER A 333 21.93 -4.56 14.37
CA SER A 333 22.99 -3.55 14.47
C SER A 333 22.46 -2.15 14.13
N GLU A 334 22.49 -1.20 15.06
CA GLU A 334 21.91 0.13 14.82
C GLU A 334 22.89 1.13 14.20
N ALA A 335 22.50 1.73 13.08
CA ALA A 335 23.22 2.81 12.41
C ALA A 335 22.33 4.05 12.20
N GLN A 336 22.78 5.23 12.63
CA GLN A 336 22.02 6.47 12.48
C GLN A 336 22.17 7.06 11.07
N ILE A 337 21.08 7.58 10.50
CA ILE A 337 21.15 8.38 9.26
C ILE A 337 21.23 9.86 9.60
N LEU A 338 22.33 10.49 9.21
CA LEU A 338 22.59 11.92 9.34
C LEU A 338 21.86 12.72 8.24
N THR A 339 21.51 13.98 8.52
CA THR A 339 20.95 14.87 7.48
C THR A 339 22.00 15.17 6.40
N SER A 340 23.25 15.38 6.83
CA SER A 340 24.42 15.53 5.98
C SER A 340 25.61 14.80 6.58
N LEU A 341 26.63 14.52 5.78
CA LEU A 341 27.91 13.96 6.23
C LEU A 341 28.52 14.72 7.41
N GLY A 342 29.21 13.98 8.29
CA GLY A 342 29.88 14.53 9.46
C GLY A 342 31.14 15.31 9.13
N ASN A 343 31.96 14.82 8.19
CA ASN A 343 33.20 15.48 7.74
C ASN A 343 33.06 16.02 6.30
N ARG A 344 33.16 17.34 6.15
CA ARG A 344 33.00 18.04 4.85
C ARG A 344 34.29 18.13 4.03
N ASN A 345 35.46 17.97 4.67
CA ASN A 345 36.77 18.10 4.03
C ASN A 345 37.43 16.73 3.87
N ARG A 346 36.81 15.83 3.09
CA ARG A 346 37.35 14.48 2.87
C ARG A 346 38.32 14.42 1.68
N PRO A 347 39.31 13.52 1.73
CA PRO A 347 40.09 13.15 0.55
C PRO A 347 39.17 12.57 -0.55
N PRO A 348 39.66 12.50 -1.79
CA PRO A 348 38.93 11.85 -2.89
C PRO A 348 38.43 10.47 -2.47
N TYR A 349 37.18 10.19 -2.81
CA TYR A 349 36.54 8.91 -2.54
C TYR A 349 36.12 8.27 -3.85
N GLN A 350 36.07 6.94 -3.85
CA GLN A 350 35.57 6.18 -4.98
C GLN A 350 34.05 5.99 -4.84
N ILE A 351 33.32 6.28 -5.92
CA ILE A 351 31.90 5.98 -6.03
C ILE A 351 31.78 4.54 -6.50
N VAL A 352 31.14 3.72 -5.68
CA VAL A 352 30.93 2.30 -5.92
C VAL A 352 29.44 1.97 -5.83
N SER A 353 29.03 0.87 -6.43
CA SER A 353 27.62 0.47 -6.51
C SER A 353 27.43 -0.91 -5.89
N PHE A 354 26.41 -1.04 -5.06
CA PHE A 354 26.00 -2.33 -4.56
C PHE A 354 25.48 -3.22 -5.69
N SER A 355 25.70 -4.52 -5.54
CA SER A 355 24.98 -5.55 -6.25
C SER A 355 23.48 -5.48 -5.93
N GLU A 356 22.67 -6.19 -6.72
CA GLU A 356 21.29 -6.44 -6.36
C GLU A 356 21.22 -7.08 -4.96
N ALA A 357 20.32 -6.57 -4.11
CA ALA A 357 20.13 -7.07 -2.78
C ALA A 357 19.43 -8.44 -2.83
N LYS A 358 19.91 -9.37 -2.00
CA LYS A 358 19.37 -10.72 -1.88
C LYS A 358 18.74 -10.87 -0.51
N ALA A 359 17.51 -11.36 -0.47
CA ALA A 359 16.86 -11.78 0.77
C ALA A 359 17.43 -13.11 1.26
N ASN A 360 17.43 -13.32 2.56
CA ASN A 360 17.86 -14.58 3.16
C ASN A 360 16.87 -15.69 2.79
N PRO A 361 17.29 -16.72 2.03
CA PRO A 361 16.39 -17.83 1.67
C PRO A 361 15.98 -18.66 2.89
N ASP A 362 16.76 -18.63 3.97
CA ASP A 362 16.48 -19.39 5.20
C ASP A 362 15.44 -18.71 6.08
N LEU A 363 15.13 -17.42 5.84
CA LEU A 363 14.02 -16.69 6.48
C LEU A 363 12.72 -16.75 5.65
N THR A 364 12.56 -17.80 4.83
CA THR A 364 11.40 -18.03 3.95
C THR A 364 10.07 -18.20 4.71
N LYS A 365 8.95 -18.33 3.97
CA LYS A 365 7.60 -18.59 4.52
C LYS A 365 7.55 -19.77 5.51
N GLN A 366 8.49 -20.72 5.41
CA GLN A 366 8.66 -21.85 6.31
C GLN A 366 9.32 -21.45 7.65
N ALA A 367 10.21 -20.45 7.65
CA ALA A 367 10.76 -19.85 8.85
C ALA A 367 9.69 -19.16 9.72
N LEU A 368 8.62 -18.61 9.11
CA LEU A 368 7.49 -18.08 9.89
C LEU A 368 6.79 -19.19 10.68
N THR A 369 6.56 -20.34 10.04
CA THR A 369 5.91 -21.48 10.70
C THR A 369 6.81 -22.15 11.75
N ASP A 370 8.13 -22.13 11.55
CA ASP A 370 9.10 -22.67 12.51
C ASP A 370 9.33 -21.74 13.71
N THR A 371 9.35 -20.43 13.46
CA THR A 371 9.53 -19.39 14.48
C THR A 371 8.30 -19.26 15.39
N TYR A 372 7.09 -19.36 14.83
CA TYR A 372 5.85 -19.07 15.54
C TYR A 372 4.96 -20.30 15.64
N LYS A 373 5.14 -21.13 16.68
CA LYS A 373 4.34 -22.36 16.90
C LYS A 373 2.98 -22.06 17.57
N LEU A 374 2.09 -21.34 16.89
CA LEU A 374 0.73 -21.11 17.39
C LEU A 374 -0.17 -22.31 17.08
N LYS A 375 -0.67 -22.99 18.11
CA LYS A 375 -1.69 -24.03 17.99
C LYS A 375 -3.02 -23.52 18.55
N GLY A 376 -4.11 -23.77 17.83
CA GLY A 376 -5.45 -23.51 18.36
C GLY A 376 -5.90 -24.58 19.35
N GLY A 377 -7.03 -24.33 19.99
CA GLY A 377 -7.66 -25.30 20.89
C GLY A 377 -8.32 -26.48 20.16
N PRO A 378 -8.89 -27.44 20.91
CA PRO A 378 -9.65 -28.53 20.34
C PRO A 378 -10.88 -28.02 19.56
N PHE A 379 -11.31 -28.78 18.56
CA PHE A 379 -12.44 -28.47 17.67
C PHE A 379 -13.40 -29.66 17.56
N THR A 380 -14.69 -29.38 17.67
CA THR A 380 -15.78 -30.30 17.32
C THR A 380 -16.70 -29.61 16.31
N ASN A 381 -17.27 -30.38 15.37
CA ASN A 381 -18.11 -29.83 14.31
C ASN A 381 -19.61 -29.76 14.67
N GLU A 382 -19.94 -29.91 15.95
CA GLU A 382 -21.30 -29.90 16.48
C GLU A 382 -21.90 -28.49 16.39
N GLY A 383 -23.19 -28.39 16.03
CA GLY A 383 -23.91 -27.11 15.91
C GLY A 383 -23.57 -26.27 14.67
N PHE A 384 -22.55 -26.62 13.88
CA PHE A 384 -22.26 -25.99 12.60
C PHE A 384 -23.18 -26.51 11.49
N THR A 385 -23.75 -25.59 10.70
CA THR A 385 -24.73 -25.94 9.65
C THR A 385 -24.07 -26.18 8.30
N TRP A 386 -22.83 -25.71 8.12
CA TRP A 386 -22.11 -25.89 6.89
C TRP A 386 -20.59 -26.04 7.09
N ALA A 387 -19.95 -26.65 6.09
CA ALA A 387 -18.51 -26.81 6.02
C ALA A 387 -18.01 -26.60 4.57
N ALA A 388 -16.81 -26.03 4.43
CA ALA A 388 -16.16 -25.83 3.14
C ALA A 388 -14.69 -26.31 3.21
N SER A 389 -14.31 -27.20 2.31
CA SER A 389 -12.96 -27.76 2.25
C SER A 389 -11.99 -26.78 1.61
N VAL A 390 -10.78 -26.68 2.17
CA VAL A 390 -9.70 -25.82 1.70
C VAL A 390 -8.44 -26.67 1.62
N ALA A 391 -7.72 -26.62 0.50
CA ALA A 391 -6.46 -27.35 0.36
C ALA A 391 -5.28 -26.38 0.43
N VAL A 392 -4.30 -26.68 1.30
CA VAL A 392 -3.02 -25.99 1.32
C VAL A 392 -1.92 -26.93 0.83
N SER A 393 -1.11 -26.46 -0.13
CA SER A 393 -0.09 -27.28 -0.80
C SER A 393 1.26 -27.31 -0.06
N ALA A 394 1.50 -26.37 0.84
CA ALA A 394 2.75 -26.24 1.59
C ALA A 394 2.52 -25.49 2.92
N PRO A 395 3.49 -25.51 3.85
CA PRO A 395 3.49 -24.60 4.97
C PRO A 395 3.61 -23.13 4.52
N GLY A 396 2.95 -22.21 5.23
CA GLY A 396 3.09 -20.78 4.97
C GLY A 396 1.93 -19.93 5.46
N TYR A 397 1.92 -18.68 4.99
CA TYR A 397 0.92 -17.67 5.32
C TYR A 397 -0.12 -17.54 4.20
N TYR A 398 -1.39 -17.74 4.55
CA TYR A 398 -2.49 -17.89 3.62
C TYR A 398 -3.62 -16.90 3.89
N ARG A 399 -4.32 -16.51 2.82
CA ARG A 399 -5.58 -15.76 2.83
C ARG A 399 -6.66 -16.61 2.20
N LEU A 400 -7.77 -16.74 2.91
CA LEU A 400 -8.96 -17.47 2.46
C LEU A 400 -10.17 -16.54 2.46
N PRO A 401 -10.63 -16.10 1.27
CA PRO A 401 -11.95 -15.55 1.10
C PRO A 401 -13.03 -16.60 1.37
N PHE A 402 -14.12 -16.19 2.00
CA PHE A 402 -15.25 -17.07 2.21
C PHE A 402 -15.94 -17.36 0.88
N PRO A 403 -16.39 -18.61 0.65
CA PRO A 403 -17.21 -18.93 -0.51
C PRO A 403 -18.53 -18.13 -0.46
N MET A 404 -19.21 -17.97 -1.59
CA MET A 404 -20.39 -17.12 -1.71
C MET A 404 -21.49 -17.52 -0.71
N GLU A 405 -21.77 -18.81 -0.58
CA GLU A 405 -22.83 -19.32 0.28
C GLU A 405 -22.53 -19.02 1.76
N ALA A 406 -21.27 -19.13 2.16
CA ALA A 406 -20.80 -18.77 3.50
C ALA A 406 -20.85 -17.25 3.75
N SER A 407 -20.47 -16.47 2.74
CA SER A 407 -20.48 -14.99 2.80
C SER A 407 -21.89 -14.42 2.96
N LEU A 408 -22.85 -15.08 2.32
CA LEU A 408 -24.28 -14.73 2.32
C LEU A 408 -25.06 -15.37 3.48
N SER A 409 -24.41 -16.24 4.28
CA SER A 409 -25.02 -16.94 5.43
C SER A 409 -25.42 -15.97 6.55
N PRO A 410 -26.53 -16.25 7.27
CA PRO A 410 -26.77 -15.64 8.57
C PRO A 410 -25.69 -16.09 9.57
N ASN A 411 -25.36 -15.20 10.53
CA ASN A 411 -24.34 -15.37 11.56
C ASN A 411 -22.91 -15.72 11.08
N ARG A 412 -22.13 -14.67 10.80
CA ARG A 412 -20.72 -14.77 10.35
C ARG A 412 -19.70 -14.76 11.50
N ALA A 413 -20.13 -14.57 12.75
CA ALA A 413 -19.22 -14.47 13.89
C ALA A 413 -18.72 -15.85 14.35
N GLY A 414 -19.58 -16.87 14.32
CA GLY A 414 -19.27 -18.21 14.83
C GLY A 414 -18.38 -19.07 13.94
N ILE A 415 -17.53 -18.51 13.08
CA ILE A 415 -16.74 -19.28 12.10
C ILE A 415 -15.51 -19.92 12.76
N ARG A 416 -15.15 -21.13 12.33
CA ARG A 416 -13.95 -21.85 12.75
C ARG A 416 -13.22 -22.45 11.55
N LEU A 417 -11.89 -22.34 11.54
CA LEU A 417 -11.04 -23.08 10.61
C LEU A 417 -10.40 -24.23 11.40
N ALA A 418 -10.49 -25.45 10.87
CA ALA A 418 -10.00 -26.64 11.57
C ALA A 418 -9.14 -27.52 10.66
N LYS A 419 -8.17 -28.21 11.28
CA LYS A 419 -7.45 -29.35 10.72
C LYS A 419 -7.73 -30.56 11.60
N GLY A 420 -8.64 -31.43 11.17
CA GLY A 420 -9.16 -32.51 12.03
C GLY A 420 -9.84 -31.95 13.28
N GLU A 421 -9.39 -32.39 14.46
CA GLU A 421 -9.95 -31.98 15.76
C GLU A 421 -9.23 -30.78 16.39
N THR A 422 -8.43 -30.05 15.62
CA THR A 422 -7.68 -28.88 16.10
C THR A 422 -8.06 -27.62 15.33
N GLN A 423 -8.32 -26.53 16.05
CA GLN A 423 -8.55 -25.22 15.43
C GLN A 423 -7.25 -24.65 14.87
N VAL A 424 -7.35 -23.99 13.72
CA VAL A 424 -6.25 -23.21 13.14
C VAL A 424 -6.48 -21.74 13.47
N PRO A 425 -5.59 -21.11 14.26
CA PRO A 425 -5.69 -19.69 14.56
C PRO A 425 -5.70 -18.83 13.30
N PHE A 426 -6.61 -17.87 13.25
CA PHE A 426 -6.73 -16.92 12.15
C PHE A 426 -7.16 -15.56 12.67
N PHE A 427 -6.92 -14.51 11.89
CA PHE A 427 -7.55 -13.22 12.13
C PHE A 427 -8.45 -12.85 10.95
N MET A 428 -9.49 -12.08 11.22
CA MET A 428 -10.35 -11.54 10.18
C MET A 428 -9.56 -10.53 9.35
N ASP A 429 -9.50 -10.79 8.06
CA ASP A 429 -9.02 -9.82 7.08
C ASP A 429 -10.18 -8.90 6.67
N ARG A 430 -9.89 -7.94 5.79
CA ARG A 430 -10.91 -7.07 5.23
C ARG A 430 -11.96 -7.86 4.44
N THR A 431 -13.14 -7.26 4.39
CA THR A 431 -14.27 -7.75 3.61
C THR A 431 -14.24 -7.12 2.23
N GLU A 432 -14.41 -7.94 1.19
CA GLU A 432 -14.34 -7.50 -0.21
C GLU A 432 -15.71 -7.57 -0.88
N ASN A 433 -15.96 -6.69 -1.84
CA ASN A 433 -17.09 -6.78 -2.74
C ASN A 433 -16.73 -7.74 -3.87
N VAL A 434 -17.51 -8.81 -4.00
CA VAL A 434 -17.31 -9.82 -5.04
C VAL A 434 -18.50 -9.78 -5.98
N PRO A 435 -18.29 -9.46 -7.27
CA PRO A 435 -19.34 -9.61 -8.27
C PRO A 435 -19.59 -11.09 -8.55
N THR A 436 -20.86 -11.45 -8.77
CA THR A 436 -21.26 -12.72 -9.35
C THR A 436 -22.14 -12.45 -10.55
N PRO A 437 -21.85 -13.07 -11.71
CA PRO A 437 -22.65 -12.86 -12.92
C PRO A 437 -24.09 -13.34 -12.69
N LEU A 438 -25.04 -12.60 -13.24
CA LEU A 438 -26.44 -12.98 -13.34
C LEU A 438 -26.78 -13.23 -14.81
N PRO A 439 -27.57 -14.27 -15.12
CA PRO A 439 -28.02 -14.51 -16.48
C PRO A 439 -28.91 -13.36 -16.95
N LEU A 440 -28.59 -12.81 -18.12
CA LEU A 440 -29.39 -11.80 -18.81
C LEU A 440 -30.31 -12.48 -19.84
N ALA A 441 -31.61 -12.26 -19.70
CA ALA A 441 -32.61 -12.67 -20.68
C ALA A 441 -33.52 -11.45 -20.99
N PRO A 442 -33.19 -10.64 -22.02
CA PRO A 442 -34.00 -9.50 -22.40
C PRO A 442 -35.33 -9.96 -23.02
N ASP A 443 -36.43 -9.41 -22.53
CA ASP A 443 -37.76 -9.51 -23.12
C ASP A 443 -38.16 -8.14 -23.68
N TYR A 444 -38.13 -8.00 -25.01
CA TYR A 444 -38.36 -6.73 -25.69
C TYR A 444 -39.80 -6.65 -26.24
N ASP A 445 -40.57 -5.73 -25.69
CA ASP A 445 -41.91 -5.37 -26.17
C ASP A 445 -41.81 -4.26 -27.22
N LYS A 446 -42.03 -4.63 -28.49
CA LYS A 446 -42.03 -3.71 -29.63
C LYS A 446 -43.16 -2.67 -29.58
N ALA A 447 -44.30 -2.99 -28.98
CA ALA A 447 -45.46 -2.10 -28.96
C ALA A 447 -45.24 -0.94 -27.96
N GLN A 448 -44.50 -1.19 -26.88
CA GLN A 448 -44.18 -0.20 -25.85
C GLN A 448 -42.77 0.39 -25.99
N ASN A 449 -41.96 -0.10 -26.94
CA ASN A 449 -40.52 0.14 -27.04
C ASN A 449 -39.82 0.03 -25.66
N ARG A 450 -40.04 -1.11 -25.01
CA ARG A 450 -39.62 -1.38 -23.63
C ARG A 450 -38.91 -2.73 -23.55
N THR A 451 -37.81 -2.79 -22.81
CA THR A 451 -37.16 -4.07 -22.48
C THR A 451 -37.32 -4.39 -20.99
N THR A 452 -37.61 -5.66 -20.71
CA THR A 452 -37.71 -6.22 -19.36
C THR A 452 -36.62 -7.27 -19.15
N TRP A 453 -36.02 -7.31 -17.96
CA TRP A 453 -35.11 -8.37 -17.54
C TRP A 453 -35.55 -8.91 -16.17
N ASP A 454 -35.78 -10.22 -16.10
CA ASP A 454 -36.07 -10.91 -14.83
C ASP A 454 -34.80 -11.59 -14.32
N LEU A 455 -34.28 -11.10 -13.19
CA LEU A 455 -33.08 -11.58 -12.55
C LEU A 455 -33.40 -12.34 -11.26
N THR A 456 -32.64 -13.39 -10.97
CA THR A 456 -32.74 -14.13 -9.70
C THR A 456 -31.36 -14.19 -9.03
N LEU A 457 -31.27 -13.64 -7.82
CA LEU A 457 -30.11 -13.76 -6.96
C LEU A 457 -29.93 -15.22 -6.50
N PRO A 458 -28.69 -15.74 -6.41
CA PRO A 458 -28.41 -17.13 -6.03
C PRO A 458 -29.09 -17.59 -4.74
N GLN A 459 -29.16 -16.71 -3.73
CA GLN A 459 -29.89 -16.96 -2.49
C GLN A 459 -30.41 -15.65 -1.87
N PRO A 460 -31.50 -15.71 -1.09
CA PRO A 460 -31.92 -14.58 -0.26
C PRO A 460 -30.85 -14.27 0.80
N SER A 461 -30.45 -13.02 0.92
CA SER A 461 -29.48 -12.59 1.92
C SER A 461 -29.51 -11.07 2.13
N PRO A 462 -29.32 -10.57 3.37
CA PRO A 462 -29.12 -9.14 3.61
C PRO A 462 -27.73 -8.64 3.18
N TRP A 463 -26.82 -9.54 2.76
CA TRP A 463 -25.43 -9.23 2.44
C TRP A 463 -25.16 -8.94 0.95
N TRP A 464 -26.22 -8.83 0.15
CA TRP A 464 -26.15 -8.26 -1.19
C TRP A 464 -25.95 -6.74 -1.10
N VAL A 465 -24.97 -6.24 -1.83
CA VAL A 465 -24.52 -4.85 -1.79
C VAL A 465 -25.13 -4.04 -2.92
N ALA A 466 -25.03 -4.55 -4.15
CA ALA A 466 -25.46 -3.84 -5.35
C ALA A 466 -25.79 -4.80 -6.50
N LEU A 467 -26.49 -4.27 -7.49
CA LEU A 467 -26.62 -4.83 -8.83
C LEU A 467 -25.91 -3.88 -9.79
N ASN A 468 -24.93 -4.39 -10.52
CA ASN A 468 -24.20 -3.66 -11.55
C ASN A 468 -24.74 -4.05 -12.92
N LEU A 469 -25.05 -3.07 -13.76
CA LEU A 469 -25.45 -3.26 -15.15
C LEU A 469 -24.47 -2.49 -16.04
N SER A 470 -23.87 -3.13 -17.03
CA SER A 470 -23.01 -2.44 -18.01
C SER A 470 -23.70 -2.30 -19.36
N ALA A 471 -23.42 -1.18 -20.04
CA ALA A 471 -23.87 -0.90 -21.40
C ALA A 471 -22.89 0.09 -22.06
N GLU A 472 -22.92 0.13 -23.39
CA GLU A 472 -22.07 1.02 -24.20
C GLU A 472 -22.92 2.05 -24.97
N GLY A 473 -22.27 3.12 -25.43
CA GLY A 473 -22.87 4.14 -26.27
C GLY A 473 -23.38 5.38 -25.53
N ILE A 474 -23.77 6.41 -26.30
CA ILE A 474 -24.28 7.68 -25.77
C ILE A 474 -25.79 7.57 -25.53
N PHE A 475 -26.23 7.67 -24.28
CA PHE A 475 -27.65 7.52 -23.96
C PHE A 475 -28.07 8.24 -22.67
N ARG A 476 -29.38 8.39 -22.52
CA ARG A 476 -30.07 8.68 -21.26
C ARG A 476 -31.30 7.80 -21.19
N ARG A 477 -31.39 6.95 -20.15
CA ARG A 477 -32.49 6.00 -19.94
C ARG A 477 -32.98 6.07 -18.49
N THR A 478 -34.24 5.76 -18.30
CA THR A 478 -34.82 5.56 -16.96
C THR A 478 -34.95 4.06 -16.72
N VAL A 479 -34.33 3.59 -15.66
CA VAL A 479 -34.32 2.18 -15.25
C VAL A 479 -35.23 2.03 -14.04
N THR A 480 -36.27 1.23 -14.17
CA THR A 480 -37.21 0.92 -13.10
C THR A 480 -36.91 -0.47 -12.57
N ILE A 481 -36.69 -0.59 -11.26
CA ILE A 481 -36.46 -1.85 -10.56
C ILE A 481 -37.73 -2.21 -9.81
N GLN A 482 -38.23 -3.41 -10.04
CA GLN A 482 -39.40 -3.97 -9.39
C GLN A 482 -39.05 -5.20 -8.55
N LEU A 483 -39.78 -5.39 -7.46
CA LEU A 483 -39.75 -6.58 -6.62
C LEU A 483 -41.12 -7.26 -6.63
N PRO A 484 -41.21 -8.58 -6.43
CA PRO A 484 -42.47 -9.28 -6.17
C PRO A 484 -43.17 -8.73 -4.92
N LYS A 485 -44.50 -8.65 -4.98
CA LYS A 485 -45.31 -8.25 -3.83
C LYS A 485 -45.32 -9.34 -2.75
N PRO A 486 -45.06 -9.03 -1.47
CA PRO A 486 -45.14 -10.00 -0.39
C PRO A 486 -46.54 -10.63 -0.29
N GLY A 487 -46.64 -11.96 -0.40
CA GLY A 487 -47.90 -12.70 -0.22
C GLY A 487 -48.96 -12.50 -1.31
N GLN A 488 -48.64 -11.82 -2.41
CA GLN A 488 -49.56 -11.58 -3.53
C GLN A 488 -48.89 -11.89 -4.87
N VAL A 489 -49.71 -12.13 -5.91
CA VAL A 489 -49.22 -12.23 -7.27
C VAL A 489 -49.01 -10.82 -7.83
N GLY A 490 -47.82 -10.55 -8.35
CA GLY A 490 -47.51 -9.30 -9.05
C GLY A 490 -46.19 -8.67 -8.62
N TRP A 491 -45.87 -7.57 -9.28
CA TRP A 491 -44.65 -6.80 -9.08
C TRP A 491 -44.99 -5.39 -8.59
N GLU A 492 -44.11 -4.80 -7.80
CA GLU A 492 -44.18 -3.42 -7.35
C GLU A 492 -42.88 -2.69 -7.61
N THR A 493 -42.96 -1.40 -7.95
CA THR A 493 -41.79 -0.56 -8.17
C THR A 493 -41.08 -0.33 -6.84
N TRP A 494 -39.82 -0.76 -6.78
CA TRP A 494 -38.96 -0.58 -5.62
C TRP A 494 -38.07 0.66 -5.78
N LYS A 495 -37.47 0.84 -6.96
CA LYS A 495 -36.58 1.97 -7.25
C LYS A 495 -36.69 2.41 -8.70
N THR A 496 -36.41 3.68 -8.97
CA THR A 496 -36.25 4.22 -10.32
C THR A 496 -34.98 5.05 -10.36
N VAL A 497 -34.13 4.82 -11.36
CA VAL A 497 -32.82 5.46 -11.49
C VAL A 497 -32.64 5.95 -12.92
N THR A 498 -32.09 7.16 -13.08
CA THR A 498 -31.68 7.65 -14.40
C THR A 498 -30.24 7.23 -14.69
N TRP A 499 -30.04 6.52 -15.80
CA TRP A 499 -28.73 6.16 -16.30
C TRP A 499 -28.37 7.03 -17.49
N ARG A 500 -27.24 7.73 -17.41
CA ARG A 500 -26.77 8.64 -18.45
C ARG A 500 -25.31 8.32 -18.79
N ASN A 501 -25.06 8.18 -20.08
CA ASN A 501 -23.72 8.14 -20.65
C ASN A 501 -23.58 9.24 -21.71
N THR A 502 -22.53 10.05 -21.62
CA THR A 502 -22.24 11.11 -22.60
C THR A 502 -21.03 10.79 -23.46
N LEU A 503 -20.37 9.66 -23.19
CA LEU A 503 -19.22 9.17 -23.94
C LEU A 503 -19.66 7.95 -24.74
N ASP A 504 -19.09 7.76 -25.92
CA ASP A 504 -19.30 6.57 -26.73
C ASP A 504 -18.39 5.44 -26.24
N SER A 505 -18.57 5.05 -24.98
CA SER A 505 -17.76 4.05 -24.27
C SER A 505 -18.62 3.26 -23.29
N GLU A 506 -18.07 2.19 -22.71
CA GLU A 506 -18.75 1.45 -21.65
C GLU A 506 -19.01 2.33 -20.41
N THR A 507 -20.17 2.11 -19.80
CA THR A 507 -20.55 2.68 -18.50
C THR A 507 -21.22 1.60 -17.66
N THR A 508 -21.19 1.76 -16.34
CA THR A 508 -21.86 0.85 -15.40
C THR A 508 -22.86 1.62 -14.54
N LEU A 509 -24.10 1.16 -14.51
CA LEU A 509 -25.10 1.58 -13.54
C LEU A 509 -25.02 0.69 -12.31
N ARG A 510 -24.64 1.28 -11.17
CA ARG A 510 -24.65 0.62 -9.87
C ARG A 510 -25.95 0.92 -9.12
N ILE A 511 -26.72 -0.12 -8.82
CA ILE A 511 -27.99 -0.05 -8.10
C ILE A 511 -27.79 -0.64 -6.70
N PRO A 512 -27.80 0.18 -5.63
CA PRO A 512 -27.62 -0.35 -4.27
C PRO A 512 -28.74 -1.32 -3.88
N LEU A 513 -28.37 -2.50 -3.38
CA LEU A 513 -29.29 -3.52 -2.85
C LEU A 513 -29.53 -3.40 -1.34
N ALA A 514 -28.99 -2.34 -0.71
CA ALA A 514 -29.27 -2.04 0.69
C ALA A 514 -30.78 -1.96 0.94
N ARG A 515 -31.24 -2.62 2.02
CA ARG A 515 -32.66 -2.75 2.43
C ARG A 515 -33.51 -3.56 1.45
N LEU A 516 -32.93 -4.52 0.74
CA LEU A 516 -33.72 -5.55 0.07
C LEU A 516 -34.59 -6.28 1.13
N PRO A 517 -35.91 -6.44 0.90
CA PRO A 517 -36.78 -7.14 1.84
C PRO A 517 -36.28 -8.56 2.15
N GLU A 518 -36.49 -9.02 3.39
CA GLU A 518 -36.05 -10.34 3.81
C GLU A 518 -36.72 -11.45 2.99
N GLY A 519 -35.96 -12.48 2.61
CA GLY A 519 -36.44 -13.58 1.76
C GLY A 519 -36.52 -13.25 0.27
N GLN A 520 -36.29 -11.99 -0.13
CA GLN A 520 -36.36 -11.58 -1.53
C GLN A 520 -35.10 -11.97 -2.30
N ASN A 521 -35.27 -12.65 -3.44
CA ASN A 521 -34.18 -12.96 -4.36
C ASN A 521 -34.52 -12.73 -5.84
N LYS A 522 -35.75 -12.36 -6.19
CA LYS A 522 -36.14 -12.02 -7.57
C LYS A 522 -36.18 -10.51 -7.76
N ILE A 523 -35.66 -10.03 -8.88
CA ILE A 523 -35.60 -8.62 -9.25
C ILE A 523 -36.04 -8.50 -10.71
N ARG A 524 -36.93 -7.57 -11.02
CA ARG A 524 -37.30 -7.24 -12.39
C ARG A 524 -36.80 -5.85 -12.76
N ILE A 525 -36.15 -5.72 -13.91
CA ILE A 525 -35.69 -4.45 -14.45
C ILE A 525 -36.56 -4.11 -15.65
N LEU A 526 -37.04 -2.87 -15.73
CA LEU A 526 -37.76 -2.32 -16.88
C LEU A 526 -37.04 -1.08 -17.38
N MET A 527 -36.90 -0.97 -18.69
CA MET A 527 -36.32 0.20 -19.34
C MET A 527 -37.17 0.60 -20.54
N ASP A 528 -37.64 1.85 -20.51
CA ASP A 528 -38.30 2.49 -21.65
C ASP A 528 -37.25 3.13 -22.55
N HIS A 529 -37.34 2.87 -23.85
CA HIS A 529 -36.39 3.42 -24.84
C HIS A 529 -36.91 4.71 -25.50
N ASN A 530 -38.16 5.09 -25.22
CA ASN A 530 -38.86 6.21 -25.84
C ASN A 530 -38.83 6.08 -27.38
N ASP A 531 -38.31 7.07 -28.10
CA ASP A 531 -38.15 7.04 -29.56
C ASP A 531 -36.76 6.56 -30.00
N ASN A 532 -35.91 6.09 -29.08
CA ASN A 532 -34.56 5.63 -29.38
C ASN A 532 -34.52 4.12 -29.62
N GLU A 533 -33.41 3.65 -30.18
CA GLU A 533 -33.12 2.22 -30.25
C GLU A 533 -33.00 1.56 -28.87
N PRO A 534 -33.38 0.27 -28.74
CA PRO A 534 -33.23 -0.47 -27.50
C PRO A 534 -31.77 -0.52 -27.03
N LEU A 535 -31.53 -0.06 -25.80
CA LEU A 535 -30.21 -0.17 -25.18
C LEU A 535 -29.90 -1.63 -24.85
N SER A 536 -28.75 -2.11 -25.29
CA SER A 536 -28.26 -3.45 -24.96
C SER A 536 -27.45 -3.43 -23.66
N ILE A 537 -27.92 -4.14 -22.64
CA ILE A 537 -27.14 -4.40 -21.43
C ILE A 537 -26.19 -5.55 -21.73
N THR A 538 -24.88 -5.31 -21.63
CA THR A 538 -23.82 -6.28 -21.93
C THR A 538 -23.61 -7.25 -20.77
N THR A 539 -23.63 -6.75 -19.53
CA THR A 539 -23.41 -7.56 -18.33
C THR A 539 -24.38 -7.16 -17.21
N ALA A 540 -24.73 -8.15 -16.38
CA ALA A 540 -25.42 -7.93 -15.11
C ALA A 540 -24.75 -8.76 -14.02
N GLU A 541 -24.40 -8.11 -12.90
CA GLU A 541 -23.70 -8.75 -11.80
C GLU A 541 -24.33 -8.36 -10.47
N ALA A 542 -24.57 -9.33 -9.61
CA ALA A 542 -24.89 -9.05 -8.21
C ALA A 542 -23.58 -8.98 -7.41
N VAL A 543 -23.43 -7.95 -6.59
CA VAL A 543 -22.26 -7.76 -5.75
C VAL A 543 -22.61 -8.16 -4.33
N TYR A 544 -21.84 -9.06 -3.73
CA TYR A 544 -21.97 -9.42 -2.33
C TYR A 544 -20.70 -9.10 -1.53
N THR A 545 -20.87 -9.06 -0.22
CA THR A 545 -19.80 -8.80 0.74
C THR A 545 -19.16 -10.13 1.19
N ALA A 546 -17.92 -10.41 0.77
CA ALA A 546 -17.15 -11.62 1.09
C ALA A 546 -16.08 -11.32 2.16
N PRO A 547 -16.26 -11.78 3.41
CA PRO A 547 -15.20 -11.70 4.41
C PRO A 547 -14.07 -12.69 4.07
N SER A 548 -12.89 -12.40 4.58
CA SER A 548 -11.72 -13.25 4.41
C SER A 548 -11.03 -13.46 5.75
N ILE A 549 -10.28 -14.55 5.86
CA ILE A 549 -9.42 -14.83 7.01
C ILE A 549 -7.98 -15.02 6.56
N CYS A 550 -7.05 -14.66 7.43
CA CYS A 550 -5.62 -14.85 7.25
C CYS A 550 -5.09 -15.79 8.34
N PHE A 551 -4.34 -16.82 7.95
CA PHE A 551 -3.87 -17.87 8.85
C PHE A 551 -2.51 -18.44 8.45
N LEU A 552 -1.82 -19.07 9.40
CA LEU A 552 -0.61 -19.83 9.17
C LEU A 552 -0.95 -21.32 9.06
N ALA A 553 -0.54 -21.96 7.97
CA ALA A 553 -0.57 -23.41 7.83
C ALA A 553 0.83 -23.95 8.11
N TYR A 554 0.99 -24.81 9.12
CA TYR A 554 2.29 -25.41 9.47
C TYR A 554 2.65 -26.62 8.61
N GLU A 555 1.64 -27.19 7.95
CA GLU A 555 1.76 -28.44 7.21
C GLU A 555 0.82 -28.37 6.01
N PRO A 556 1.18 -29.01 4.89
CA PRO A 556 0.25 -29.20 3.78
C PRO A 556 -0.93 -30.08 4.20
N GLY A 557 -2.01 -30.03 3.40
CA GLY A 557 -3.17 -30.91 3.55
C GLY A 557 -4.50 -30.17 3.59
N PRO A 558 -5.58 -30.93 3.84
CA PRO A 558 -6.93 -30.38 3.89
C PRO A 558 -7.17 -29.64 5.21
N LEU A 559 -7.86 -28.51 5.08
CA LEU A 559 -8.45 -27.71 6.14
C LEU A 559 -9.96 -27.63 5.88
N THR A 560 -10.72 -27.34 6.92
CA THR A 560 -12.17 -27.18 6.79
C THR A 560 -12.62 -25.91 7.48
N LEU A 561 -13.28 -25.03 6.72
CA LEU A 561 -13.95 -23.84 7.22
C LEU A 561 -15.37 -24.23 7.63
N HIS A 562 -15.74 -23.95 8.86
CA HIS A 562 -17.06 -24.25 9.43
C HIS A 562 -17.78 -22.95 9.80
N GLY A 563 -19.08 -22.90 9.56
CA GLY A 563 -19.90 -21.76 10.01
C GLY A 563 -21.38 -22.08 10.19
N GLY A 564 -22.15 -21.01 10.45
CA GLY A 564 -23.58 -21.07 10.68
C GLY A 564 -24.00 -21.56 12.07
N HIS A 565 -23.06 -21.60 13.04
CA HIS A 565 -23.40 -21.90 14.43
C HIS A 565 -24.16 -20.72 15.06
N PRO A 566 -25.39 -20.88 15.58
CA PRO A 566 -26.27 -19.77 15.93
C PRO A 566 -25.81 -18.92 17.12
N THR A 567 -25.07 -19.50 18.06
CA THR A 567 -24.75 -18.86 19.36
C THR A 567 -23.25 -18.63 19.61
N LEU A 568 -22.35 -19.07 18.71
CA LEU A 568 -20.91 -18.94 18.96
C LEU A 568 -20.40 -17.53 18.65
N PRO A 569 -19.57 -16.95 19.53
CA PRO A 569 -18.87 -15.70 19.24
C PRO A 569 -17.70 -15.91 18.27
N ALA A 570 -17.16 -14.77 17.80
CA ALA A 570 -15.88 -14.73 17.09
C ALA A 570 -14.78 -15.39 17.92
N PRO A 571 -13.87 -16.17 17.30
CA PRO A 571 -12.76 -16.76 18.02
C PRO A 571 -11.74 -15.69 18.42
N ASP A 572 -11.11 -15.89 19.57
CA ASP A 572 -10.05 -15.02 20.09
C ASP A 572 -8.75 -15.82 20.17
N TYR A 573 -7.69 -15.31 19.55
CA TYR A 573 -6.40 -16.00 19.44
C TYR A 573 -5.25 -15.03 19.71
N ASP A 574 -4.16 -15.53 20.31
CA ASP A 574 -2.93 -14.78 20.63
C ASP A 574 -2.04 -14.50 19.40
N LEU A 575 -2.62 -13.97 18.32
CA LEU A 575 -1.92 -13.62 17.07
C LEU A 575 -1.16 -12.29 17.16
N SER A 576 -1.24 -11.59 18.30
CA SER A 576 -0.57 -10.32 18.55
C SER A 576 0.96 -10.43 18.46
N LEU A 577 1.53 -11.59 18.81
CA LEU A 577 2.98 -11.84 18.83
C LEU A 577 3.61 -11.97 17.44
N VAL A 578 2.83 -12.34 16.41
CA VAL A 578 3.31 -12.57 15.03
C VAL A 578 2.91 -11.41 14.09
N ARG A 579 2.14 -10.46 14.63
CA ARG A 579 1.43 -9.40 13.92
C ARG A 579 2.30 -8.61 12.97
N THR A 580 3.46 -8.12 13.42
CA THR A 580 4.35 -7.26 12.62
C THR A 580 4.92 -8.03 11.44
N LYS A 581 5.33 -9.29 11.65
CA LYS A 581 5.96 -10.09 10.60
C LYS A 581 4.98 -10.58 9.54
N LEU A 582 3.73 -10.88 9.91
CA LEU A 582 2.66 -11.21 8.95
C LEU A 582 2.24 -10.01 8.09
N MET A 583 2.42 -8.77 8.55
CA MET A 583 2.17 -7.57 7.74
C MET A 583 3.29 -7.28 6.74
N GLU A 584 4.48 -7.82 6.95
CA GLU A 584 5.62 -7.70 6.04
C GLU A 584 5.60 -8.75 4.92
N THR A 585 4.58 -9.60 4.87
CA THR A 585 4.45 -10.70 3.90
C THR A 585 3.09 -10.66 3.23
N LEU A 586 3.03 -10.77 1.91
CA LEU A 586 1.76 -10.96 1.22
C LEU A 586 1.28 -12.40 1.42
N PRO A 587 0.03 -12.62 1.88
CA PRO A 587 -0.49 -13.96 2.01
C PRO A 587 -0.68 -14.62 0.65
N THR A 588 -0.46 -15.93 0.59
CA THR A 588 -0.85 -16.74 -0.57
C THR A 588 -2.37 -16.90 -0.56
N GLN A 589 -3.03 -16.57 -1.67
CA GLN A 589 -4.48 -16.75 -1.79
C GLN A 589 -4.83 -18.21 -2.02
N VAL A 590 -5.80 -18.71 -1.25
CA VAL A 590 -6.42 -20.03 -1.41
C VAL A 590 -7.94 -19.87 -1.53
N ALA A 591 -8.57 -20.82 -2.19
CA ALA A 591 -10.02 -20.86 -2.35
C ALA A 591 -10.60 -22.04 -1.56
N ALA A 592 -11.76 -21.81 -0.95
CA ALA A 592 -12.60 -22.88 -0.47
C ALA A 592 -13.36 -23.51 -1.64
N GLN A 593 -13.62 -24.81 -1.53
CA GLN A 593 -14.61 -25.47 -2.36
C GLN A 593 -16.03 -24.96 -2.00
N PRO A 594 -17.01 -25.10 -2.91
CA PRO A 594 -18.40 -24.79 -2.63
C PRO A 594 -18.88 -25.44 -1.33
N VAL A 595 -19.73 -24.73 -0.62
CA VAL A 595 -20.16 -25.14 0.71
C VAL A 595 -20.96 -26.44 0.65
N ALA A 596 -20.56 -27.42 1.45
CA ALA A 596 -21.36 -28.61 1.71
C ALA A 596 -22.32 -28.30 2.86
N SER A 597 -23.61 -28.16 2.53
CA SER A 597 -24.67 -28.06 3.54
C SER A 597 -24.76 -29.37 4.30
N LYS A 598 -24.70 -29.31 5.64
CA LYS A 598 -25.22 -30.41 6.44
C LYS A 598 -26.72 -30.29 6.36
N THR A 599 -27.36 -31.04 5.45
CA THR A 599 -28.79 -31.29 5.56
C THR A 599 -28.98 -31.97 6.89
N THR A 600 -29.41 -31.20 7.91
CA THR A 600 -30.04 -31.76 9.08
C THR A 600 -31.27 -32.46 8.54
N THR A 601 -31.07 -33.73 8.22
CA THR A 601 -32.15 -34.64 7.93
C THR A 601 -32.72 -34.92 9.31
N TRP A 602 -33.44 -33.95 9.88
CA TRP A 602 -34.51 -34.29 10.77
C TRP A 602 -35.37 -35.20 9.92
N SER A 603 -35.30 -36.49 10.21
CA SER A 603 -36.10 -37.50 9.55
C SER A 603 -37.56 -37.18 9.84
N GLY A 604 -38.14 -36.30 9.02
CA GLY A 604 -39.57 -36.02 8.91
C GLY A 604 -40.34 -37.22 8.37
N SER A 605 -39.87 -38.44 8.65
CA SER A 605 -40.61 -39.68 8.45
C SER A 605 -41.96 -39.60 9.16
N TRP A 606 -42.03 -38.91 10.30
CA TRP A 606 -43.25 -38.81 11.09
C TRP A 606 -44.19 -37.74 10.53
N ILE A 607 -43.64 -36.66 9.94
CA ILE A 607 -44.41 -35.59 9.29
C ILE A 607 -45.01 -36.07 7.96
N LYS A 608 -44.30 -36.92 7.20
CA LYS A 608 -44.86 -37.56 5.99
C LYS A 608 -46.04 -38.48 6.32
N HIS A 609 -46.02 -39.20 7.44
CA HIS A 609 -47.20 -39.95 7.90
C HIS A 609 -48.35 -39.07 8.37
N PHE A 610 -48.08 -37.87 8.91
CA PHE A 610 -49.10 -36.91 9.31
C PHE A 610 -49.79 -36.21 8.13
N GLN A 611 -49.06 -35.89 7.05
CA GLN A 611 -49.60 -35.20 5.88
C GLN A 611 -50.21 -36.12 4.81
N ALA A 612 -49.71 -37.37 4.67
CA ALA A 612 -50.16 -38.25 3.58
C ALA A 612 -51.58 -38.82 3.77
N ASN A 613 -52.05 -38.99 5.01
CA ASN A 613 -53.29 -39.71 5.28
C ASN A 613 -54.41 -38.90 5.95
N GLY A 614 -54.26 -37.60 6.23
CA GLY A 614 -55.33 -36.79 6.85
C GLY A 614 -55.80 -37.22 8.26
N TRP A 615 -55.31 -38.37 8.77
CA TRP A 615 -55.67 -38.96 10.06
C TRP A 615 -54.78 -38.51 11.21
N GLY A 616 -53.64 -37.86 10.93
CA GLY A 616 -52.69 -37.43 11.97
C GLY A 616 -53.30 -36.44 12.97
N LEU A 617 -54.11 -35.50 12.48
CA LEU A 617 -54.85 -34.56 13.34
C LEU A 617 -55.83 -35.32 14.27
N TYR A 618 -56.56 -36.30 13.76
CA TYR A 618 -57.53 -37.10 14.53
C TYR A 618 -56.85 -38.03 15.54
N ALA A 619 -55.66 -38.56 15.22
CA ALA A 619 -54.88 -39.36 16.15
C ALA A 619 -54.36 -38.53 17.34
N ALA A 620 -53.89 -37.30 17.07
CA ALA A 620 -53.50 -36.36 18.12
C ALA A 620 -54.71 -35.93 18.96
N LEU A 621 -55.85 -35.64 18.32
CA LEU A 621 -57.10 -35.30 19.00
C LEU A 621 -57.62 -36.45 19.88
N GLY A 622 -57.57 -37.69 19.37
CA GLY A 622 -57.98 -38.89 20.09
C GLY A 622 -57.08 -39.17 21.30
N LEU A 623 -55.77 -38.94 21.19
CA LEU A 623 -54.85 -39.07 22.30
C LEU A 623 -55.12 -38.02 23.39
N VAL A 624 -55.35 -36.76 23.01
CA VAL A 624 -55.73 -35.70 23.94
C VAL A 624 -57.08 -35.99 24.61
N ALA A 625 -58.06 -36.52 23.87
CA ALA A 625 -59.35 -36.93 24.42
C ALA A 625 -59.21 -38.09 25.42
N LEU A 626 -58.36 -39.08 25.15
CA LEU A 626 -58.08 -40.17 26.08
C LEU A 626 -57.37 -39.70 27.35
N VAL A 627 -56.43 -38.77 27.24
CA VAL A 627 -55.78 -38.16 28.40
C VAL A 627 -56.79 -37.37 29.24
N LEU A 628 -57.65 -36.58 28.60
CA LEU A 628 -58.73 -35.86 29.28
C LEU A 628 -59.72 -36.82 29.96
N LEU A 629 -60.12 -37.91 29.30
CA LEU A 629 -60.96 -38.96 29.89
C LEU A 629 -60.28 -39.64 31.08
N GLY A 630 -58.98 -39.91 31.00
CA GLY A 630 -58.20 -40.45 32.11
C GLY A 630 -58.13 -39.48 33.30
N ILE A 631 -58.03 -38.18 33.04
CA ILE A 631 -58.06 -37.14 34.07
C ILE A 631 -59.48 -37.05 34.68
N ILE A 632 -60.53 -37.08 33.87
CA ILE A 632 -61.93 -37.04 34.34
C ILE A 632 -62.25 -38.28 35.18
N ALA A 633 -61.85 -39.47 34.75
CA ALA A 633 -62.03 -40.73 35.48
C ALA A 633 -61.24 -40.75 36.81
N LYS A 634 -60.13 -40.00 36.90
CA LYS A 634 -59.34 -39.87 38.12
C LYS A 634 -59.88 -38.79 39.06
N ILE A 635 -60.68 -37.84 38.56
CA ILE A 635 -61.27 -36.75 39.35
C ILE A 635 -62.69 -37.09 39.84
N LEU A 636 -63.39 -38.04 39.22
CA LEU A 636 -64.68 -38.53 39.71
C LEU A 636 -64.48 -39.53 40.88
N PRO A 637 -64.98 -39.25 42.10
CA PRO A 637 -64.90 -40.19 43.21
C PRO A 637 -65.76 -41.43 42.94
N ALA A 638 -65.24 -42.60 43.29
CA ALA A 638 -65.98 -43.86 43.25
C ALA A 638 -67.20 -43.77 44.17
N ALA A 639 -68.40 -43.96 43.61
CA ALA A 639 -69.63 -44.05 44.38
C ALA A 639 -69.57 -45.33 45.24
N GLU A 640 -69.51 -45.14 46.57
CA GLU A 640 -69.69 -46.23 47.53
C GLU A 640 -71.10 -46.82 47.37
N GLY A 641 -71.15 -48.12 47.09
CA GLY A 641 -72.38 -48.89 47.06
C GLY A 641 -72.97 -49.03 48.46
N GLY A 642 -74.18 -48.49 48.64
CA GLY A 642 -75.02 -48.78 49.80
C GLY A 642 -75.39 -50.26 49.83
N LYS A 643 -75.06 -50.93 50.94
CA LYS A 643 -75.66 -52.21 51.34
C LYS A 643 -76.91 -51.90 52.17
N GLU A 644 -78.06 -52.35 51.69
CA GLU A 644 -79.20 -52.68 52.55
C GLU A 644 -78.93 -54.05 53.20
N THR A 645 -79.15 -54.16 54.50
CA THR A 645 -79.58 -55.38 55.20
C THR A 645 -80.08 -54.99 56.59
N GLU A 646 -81.36 -55.29 56.83
CA GLU A 646 -82.16 -55.38 58.07
C GLU A 646 -81.90 -54.43 59.26
#